data_AF-A0A199UX55-F1
#
_entry.id   AF-A0A199UX55-F1
#
_cell.length_a   1.000
_cell.length_b   1.000
_cell.length_c   1.000
_cell.angle_alpha   90.00
_cell.angle_beta   90.00
_cell.angle_gamma   90.00
#
_symmetry.space_group_name_H-M   'P 1'
#
loop_
_entity.id
_entity.type
_entity.pdbx_description
1 polymer ?
#
loop_
_entity_poly.entity_id
_entity_poly.type
_entity_poly.pdbx_seq_one_letter_code
_entity_poly.pdbx_strand_id
1 'polypeptide(L)'
;MATLEKRRVLLLLLLLTLASRTFSSSSDANGGGGRGGGGGAAEVIEVGERGSPRRWPVVWAVQVSDLHFSVFHPERALDFKRYAGPALSLINPSLVLITGDLTDGKSKDLLTMKQEELEWIEYQNAIDDVVERSGLDKRIFFDVRGNHDNFGVPEVGGAYDFYGKYSINSRLGRVGNVQSVVLQNNGWKHLFVGFDSTMDIGLRGPTNLFGHPTDQLLVDIDHALSQWDDKFIKSPVTKIAFGHFPLSFSASADTGRTLKDVFLKHSLSAYLCGHLHTRFGKNLKRHHGPGSSGRYGQFNIHEGILSTGHSQNCSEKEEPIKEFWEWEMGDWRKSRVMRILAIDSGHVSYVDIDFKFGSRDVLILPTFPLDSRFMQRMSSPHDVECSKKKASSFGSVRTLIFSKNEILSVSAKIYDLRPGNLQLILDSPMKKLEGNNTRGDLYVLPWNWKAFIDPSPDRYWHQIEATDVTGETSYSQLRPFSINGLTAKVSWTWKEFFVMGCQWAAIYQPALWSTFALLFSMLLIPQASLMVFKKHFTHKYLTPNFSGRTVRECLIYGALWVFVELSRMTLIWSGILLYLLYLLFFPWFFGHAITENSNIIYMTYRGWAVKSFNGRQHVGVPDVMVIVLPHLCFVVLPTIVVTAALAAERTAYRRHFLSLSGKKEDDYCKESKRNAKHGSSWSGRWIRKLLLVVCLVILWRHWKHCRALVKAYEMNPFIHSPIYCFWVPALLILSIYKTSAI
;
A
#
# COMPACT_ATOMS: atom_id res chain seq x y z
N MET A 1 -27.56 48.57 10.10
CA MET A 1 -26.94 47.34 10.66
C MET A 1 -27.25 46.07 9.85
N ALA A 2 -28.49 45.82 9.40
CA ALA A 2 -28.86 44.61 8.65
C ALA A 2 -28.22 44.47 7.24
N THR A 3 -27.72 45.55 6.65
CA THR A 3 -27.04 45.56 5.33
C THR A 3 -25.55 45.25 5.41
N LEU A 4 -24.91 45.50 6.57
CA LEU A 4 -23.50 45.20 6.80
C LEU A 4 -23.27 43.70 7.09
N GLU A 5 -24.22 43.04 7.78
CA GLU A 5 -24.17 41.58 8.03
C GLU A 5 -24.46 40.75 6.77
N LYS A 6 -25.40 41.19 5.92
CA LYS A 6 -25.66 40.53 4.63
C LYS A 6 -24.44 40.56 3.70
N ARG A 7 -23.67 41.64 3.71
CA ARG A 7 -22.40 41.74 2.94
C ARG A 7 -21.31 40.82 3.50
N ARG A 8 -21.22 40.63 4.82
CA ARG A 8 -20.22 39.72 5.43
C ARG A 8 -20.49 38.25 5.16
N VAL A 9 -21.76 37.82 5.16
CA VAL A 9 -22.14 36.43 4.84
C VAL A 9 -22.01 36.15 3.34
N LEU A 10 -22.33 37.12 2.49
CA LEU A 10 -22.11 37.01 1.04
C LEU A 10 -20.62 37.02 0.68
N LEU A 11 -19.78 37.78 1.42
CA LEU A 11 -18.32 37.77 1.27
C LEU A 11 -17.71 36.44 1.75
N LEU A 12 -18.24 35.83 2.82
CA LEU A 12 -17.82 34.51 3.30
C LEU A 12 -18.22 33.38 2.33
N LEU A 13 -19.40 33.47 1.73
CA LEU A 13 -19.87 32.56 0.68
C LEU A 13 -19.11 32.76 -0.64
N LEU A 14 -18.69 34.00 -0.98
CA LEU A 14 -17.79 34.25 -2.10
C LEU A 14 -16.36 33.76 -1.83
N LEU A 15 -15.87 33.86 -0.59
CA LEU A 15 -14.57 33.29 -0.20
C LEU A 15 -14.57 31.75 -0.28
N LEU A 16 -15.71 31.11 -0.02
CA LEU A 16 -15.90 29.66 -0.19
C LEU A 16 -16.02 29.23 -1.67
N THR A 17 -16.44 30.13 -2.59
CA THR A 17 -16.45 29.85 -4.04
C THR A 17 -15.17 30.31 -4.76
N LEU A 18 -14.36 31.20 -4.16
CA LEU A 18 -13.02 31.53 -4.66
C LEU A 18 -11.93 30.56 -4.17
N ALA A 19 -12.19 29.75 -3.13
CA ALA A 19 -11.27 28.71 -2.67
C ALA A 19 -11.15 27.49 -3.62
N SER A 20 -11.89 27.49 -4.74
CA SER A 20 -11.84 26.46 -5.77
C SER A 20 -11.14 26.90 -7.07
N ARG A 21 -10.38 28.00 -7.06
CA ARG A 21 -9.48 28.37 -8.16
C ARG A 21 -8.01 28.27 -7.74
N THR A 22 -7.36 27.24 -8.26
CA THR A 22 -5.94 27.12 -8.64
C THR A 22 -4.97 28.14 -8.03
N PHE A 23 -4.06 27.64 -7.18
CA PHE A 23 -2.68 28.09 -7.18
C PHE A 23 -1.82 26.94 -7.70
N SER A 24 -1.47 27.03 -8.98
CA SER A 24 -0.25 26.44 -9.51
C SER A 24 0.89 27.29 -8.94
N SER A 25 1.72 26.73 -8.05
CA SER A 25 3.01 27.34 -7.76
C SER A 25 4.03 26.73 -8.71
N SER A 26 4.45 27.53 -9.70
CA SER A 26 5.72 27.35 -10.38
C SER A 26 6.84 27.43 -9.33
N SER A 27 7.54 26.33 -9.12
CA SER A 27 8.84 26.35 -8.45
C SER A 27 9.90 26.72 -9.48
N ASP A 28 10.49 27.89 -9.29
CA ASP A 28 11.68 28.29 -10.03
C ASP A 28 12.82 27.31 -9.71
N ALA A 29 13.38 26.76 -10.77
CA ALA A 29 14.62 26.02 -10.76
C ALA A 29 15.77 26.97 -10.40
N ASN A 30 16.52 26.66 -9.33
CA ASN A 30 17.95 26.91 -9.39
C ASN A 30 18.73 25.95 -8.49
N GLY A 31 19.81 25.41 -9.08
CA GLY A 31 20.63 24.38 -8.51
C GLY A 31 21.46 24.86 -7.33
N GLY A 32 21.43 24.08 -6.26
CA GLY A 32 22.42 24.08 -5.19
C GLY A 32 23.07 22.70 -5.16
N GLY A 33 24.33 22.63 -5.57
CA GLY A 33 25.08 21.38 -5.71
C GLY A 33 25.23 20.62 -4.38
N GLY A 34 24.54 19.49 -4.30
CA GLY A 34 24.87 18.39 -3.38
C GLY A 34 25.71 17.37 -4.14
N ARG A 35 26.88 17.05 -3.59
CA ARG A 35 27.90 16.17 -4.19
C ARG A 35 27.30 14.84 -4.64
N GLY A 36 27.37 14.59 -5.96
CA GLY A 36 27.12 13.28 -6.54
C GLY A 36 28.18 12.27 -6.07
N GLY A 37 27.72 11.28 -5.32
CA GLY A 37 28.25 9.93 -5.35
C GLY A 37 27.09 9.05 -5.80
N GLY A 38 27.18 8.14 -6.75
CA GLY A 38 28.32 7.59 -7.46
C GLY A 38 27.70 6.62 -8.46
N GLY A 39 27.48 7.08 -9.69
CA GLY A 39 27.04 6.22 -10.79
C GLY A 39 28.17 5.30 -11.24
N GLY A 40 28.53 4.33 -10.38
CA GLY A 40 29.40 3.24 -10.78
C GLY A 40 28.73 2.40 -11.86
N ALA A 41 29.51 1.89 -12.81
CA ALA A 41 29.03 0.85 -13.72
C ALA A 41 28.50 -0.34 -12.88
N ALA A 42 27.35 -0.92 -13.26
CA ALA A 42 26.77 -2.03 -12.53
C ALA A 42 27.80 -3.16 -12.32
N GLU A 43 27.82 -3.73 -11.12
CA GLU A 43 28.65 -4.90 -10.82
C GLU A 43 28.19 -6.05 -11.73
N VAL A 44 29.11 -6.66 -12.48
CA VAL A 44 28.80 -7.79 -13.37
C VAL A 44 29.22 -9.09 -12.71
N ILE A 45 28.25 -9.96 -12.48
CA ILE A 45 28.47 -11.32 -11.95
C ILE A 45 28.33 -12.30 -13.12
N GLU A 46 29.43 -12.95 -13.48
CA GLU A 46 29.42 -14.04 -14.46
C GLU A 46 28.83 -15.30 -13.83
N VAL A 47 27.76 -15.81 -14.43
CA VAL A 47 27.05 -16.99 -13.93
C VAL A 47 27.52 -18.22 -14.70
N GLY A 48 28.39 -19.02 -14.06
CA GLY A 48 28.97 -20.27 -14.59
C GLY A 48 30.43 -20.16 -15.05
N GLU A 49 31.20 -21.26 -15.03
CA GLU A 49 32.65 -21.29 -15.37
C GLU A 49 32.98 -20.93 -16.85
N ARG A 50 34.07 -20.25 -17.14
CA ARG A 50 34.48 -20.01 -18.54
C ARG A 50 34.73 -21.34 -19.28
N GLY A 51 34.05 -21.61 -20.41
CA GLY A 51 34.41 -22.69 -21.35
C GLY A 51 33.56 -23.98 -21.40
N SER A 52 32.40 -24.06 -20.73
CA SER A 52 31.56 -25.28 -20.80
C SER A 52 30.71 -25.35 -22.10
N PRO A 53 30.63 -26.51 -22.79
CA PRO A 53 30.13 -26.59 -24.18
C PRO A 53 28.60 -26.58 -24.34
N ARG A 54 27.83 -26.74 -23.27
CA ARG A 54 26.36 -26.78 -23.30
C ARG A 54 25.79 -26.08 -22.07
N ARG A 55 25.33 -24.84 -22.24
CA ARG A 55 24.73 -24.08 -21.15
C ARG A 55 23.43 -23.44 -21.59
N TRP A 56 22.40 -23.64 -20.79
CA TRP A 56 21.09 -23.02 -20.98
C TRP A 56 21.06 -21.65 -20.28
N PRO A 57 20.34 -20.65 -20.83
CA PRO A 57 20.30 -19.29 -20.33
C PRO A 57 19.31 -19.16 -19.15
N VAL A 58 19.45 -20.01 -18.14
CA VAL A 58 18.66 -19.93 -16.90
C VAL A 58 19.50 -19.35 -15.76
N VAL A 59 18.99 -18.33 -15.09
CA VAL A 59 19.54 -17.81 -13.83
C VAL A 59 18.43 -17.73 -12.81
N TRP A 60 18.75 -17.87 -11.53
CA TRP A 60 17.76 -17.69 -10.48
C TRP A 60 18.29 -16.87 -9.31
N ALA A 61 17.37 -16.16 -8.68
CA ALA A 61 17.58 -15.31 -7.51
C ALA A 61 16.58 -15.69 -6.42
N VAL A 62 16.90 -15.34 -5.19
CA VAL A 62 15.98 -15.46 -4.05
C VAL A 62 15.58 -14.08 -3.56
N GLN A 63 14.30 -13.89 -3.23
CA GLN A 63 13.78 -12.71 -2.56
C GLN A 63 13.21 -13.10 -1.19
N VAL A 64 13.52 -12.30 -0.17
CA VAL A 64 12.85 -12.29 1.14
C VAL A 64 12.47 -10.84 1.47
N SER A 65 11.40 -10.65 2.23
CA SER A 65 10.93 -9.31 2.61
C SER A 65 10.33 -9.31 4.02
N ASP A 66 10.26 -8.14 4.64
CA ASP A 66 9.51 -7.90 5.87
C ASP A 66 9.95 -8.87 6.98
N LEU A 67 11.23 -8.80 7.33
CA LEU A 67 11.86 -9.62 8.37
C LEU A 67 11.33 -9.25 9.76
N HIS A 68 11.26 -7.94 10.02
CA HIS A 68 10.88 -7.35 11.30
C HIS A 68 11.53 -8.04 12.49
N PHE A 69 12.86 -8.20 12.47
CA PHE A 69 13.55 -8.71 13.64
C PHE A 69 13.32 -7.78 14.82
N SER A 70 13.10 -8.38 15.99
CA SER A 70 12.67 -7.62 17.14
C SER A 70 13.08 -8.27 18.45
N VAL A 71 13.53 -7.42 19.37
CA VAL A 71 13.80 -7.81 20.76
C VAL A 71 12.58 -8.37 21.47
N PHE A 72 11.36 -8.03 21.01
CA PHE A 72 10.11 -8.56 21.57
C PHE A 72 9.62 -9.84 20.88
N HIS A 73 10.21 -10.17 19.73
CA HIS A 73 9.84 -11.31 18.88
C HIS A 73 11.08 -12.04 18.33
N PRO A 74 11.95 -12.57 19.20
CA PRO A 74 13.21 -13.19 18.80
C PRO A 74 13.00 -14.44 17.94
N GLU A 75 11.81 -15.06 17.96
CA GLU A 75 11.48 -16.20 17.12
C GLU A 75 11.66 -15.90 15.62
N ARG A 76 11.49 -14.65 15.19
CA ARG A 76 11.61 -14.25 13.78
C ARG A 76 13.03 -14.43 13.26
N ALA A 77 14.02 -13.99 14.03
CA ALA A 77 15.44 -14.13 13.70
C ALA A 77 15.94 -15.56 13.92
N LEU A 78 15.46 -16.24 14.96
CA LEU A 78 15.79 -17.65 15.21
C LEU A 78 15.31 -18.55 14.06
N ASP A 79 14.07 -18.38 13.62
CA ASP A 79 13.53 -19.11 12.47
C ASP A 79 14.28 -18.78 11.19
N PHE A 80 14.68 -17.50 11.01
CA PHE A 80 15.45 -17.07 9.84
C PHE A 80 16.79 -17.80 9.75
N LYS A 81 17.56 -17.79 10.84
CA LYS A 81 18.81 -18.57 10.95
C LYS A 81 18.59 -20.06 10.71
N ARG A 82 17.52 -20.62 11.29
CA ARG A 82 17.20 -22.05 11.21
C ARG A 82 16.86 -22.50 9.78
N TYR A 83 16.08 -21.71 9.04
CA TYR A 83 15.50 -22.15 7.77
C TYR A 83 16.15 -21.51 6.55
N ALA A 84 16.53 -20.22 6.60
CA ALA A 84 17.01 -19.51 5.42
C ALA A 84 18.40 -20.00 4.99
N GLY A 85 19.35 -20.20 5.91
CA GLY A 85 20.69 -20.69 5.59
C GLY A 85 20.68 -22.03 4.85
N PRO A 86 20.08 -23.10 5.43
CA PRO A 86 19.96 -24.39 4.76
C PRO A 86 19.17 -24.34 3.44
N ALA A 87 18.10 -23.54 3.37
CA ALA A 87 17.34 -23.38 2.12
C ALA A 87 18.18 -22.72 1.02
N LEU A 88 18.94 -21.67 1.36
CA LEU A 88 19.83 -20.99 0.42
C LEU A 88 20.98 -21.90 -0.03
N SER A 89 21.52 -22.74 0.86
CA SER A 89 22.50 -23.78 0.50
C SER A 89 21.92 -24.76 -0.54
N LEU A 90 20.69 -25.23 -0.32
CA LEU A 90 19.99 -26.13 -1.23
C LEU A 90 19.70 -25.47 -2.60
N ILE A 91 19.29 -24.20 -2.60
CA ILE A 91 18.90 -23.46 -3.82
C ILE A 91 20.12 -23.00 -4.62
N ASN A 92 21.22 -22.65 -3.95
CA ASN A 92 22.43 -22.06 -4.53
C ASN A 92 22.14 -20.94 -5.57
N PRO A 93 21.45 -19.84 -5.16
CA PRO A 93 21.03 -18.78 -6.07
C PRO A 93 22.20 -17.92 -6.55
N SER A 94 22.01 -17.25 -7.69
CA SER A 94 22.97 -16.27 -8.21
C SER A 94 22.91 -14.91 -7.48
N LEU A 95 21.80 -14.65 -6.77
CA LEU A 95 21.52 -13.37 -6.12
C LEU A 95 20.51 -13.58 -4.97
N VAL A 96 20.68 -12.86 -3.87
CA VAL A 96 19.73 -12.84 -2.75
C VAL A 96 19.31 -11.39 -2.47
N LEU A 97 18.01 -11.13 -2.53
CA LEU A 97 17.39 -9.82 -2.36
C LEU A 97 16.60 -9.79 -1.04
N ILE A 98 16.83 -8.75 -0.24
CA ILE A 98 16.09 -8.49 1.01
C ILE A 98 15.35 -7.15 0.86
N THR A 99 14.05 -7.19 0.59
CA THR A 99 13.27 -6.02 0.14
C THR A 99 12.65 -5.19 1.26
N GLY A 100 13.43 -4.90 2.31
CA GLY A 100 13.07 -3.94 3.37
C GLY A 100 12.30 -4.49 4.55
N ASP A 101 12.08 -3.60 5.52
CA ASP A 101 11.59 -3.87 6.88
C ASP A 101 12.44 -4.96 7.55
N LEU A 102 13.74 -4.66 7.63
CA LEU A 102 14.77 -5.53 8.20
C LEU A 102 14.59 -5.69 9.72
N THR A 103 14.26 -4.57 10.38
CA THR A 103 13.99 -4.49 11.84
C THR A 103 12.53 -4.07 12.11
N ASP A 104 12.02 -4.29 13.33
CA ASP A 104 10.60 -3.97 13.65
C ASP A 104 10.43 -2.52 14.12
N GLY A 105 11.40 -1.94 14.83
CA GLY A 105 11.39 -0.55 15.27
C GLY A 105 10.12 -0.17 16.05
N LYS A 106 9.51 -1.12 16.76
CA LYS A 106 8.22 -0.99 17.45
C LYS A 106 8.34 -1.38 18.91
N SER A 107 7.79 -0.54 19.80
CA SER A 107 7.64 -0.88 21.21
C SER A 107 6.73 -2.09 21.42
N LYS A 108 6.86 -2.76 22.57
CA LYS A 108 6.02 -3.91 22.95
C LYS A 108 4.51 -3.64 22.88
N ASP A 109 4.08 -2.42 23.15
CA ASP A 109 2.67 -2.01 23.07
C ASP A 109 2.23 -1.55 21.67
N LEU A 110 3.16 -1.53 20.70
CA LEU A 110 3.00 -1.13 19.31
C LEU A 110 2.62 0.34 19.10
N LEU A 111 2.76 1.17 20.14
CA LEU A 111 2.34 2.58 20.10
C LEU A 111 3.49 3.56 19.88
N THR A 112 4.74 3.14 20.11
CA THR A 112 5.94 3.94 19.84
C THR A 112 6.73 3.27 18.73
N MET A 113 7.13 4.03 17.72
CA MET A 113 7.91 3.51 16.60
C MET A 113 9.17 4.36 16.42
N LYS A 114 10.33 3.75 16.66
CA LYS A 114 11.66 4.37 16.58
C LYS A 114 12.72 3.28 16.39
N GLN A 115 13.91 3.67 15.94
CA GLN A 115 15.05 2.75 15.84
C GLN A 115 15.43 2.13 17.20
N GLU A 116 15.78 0.84 17.17
CA GLU A 116 16.29 0.07 18.31
C GLU A 116 17.58 -0.66 17.87
N GLU A 117 18.73 -0.25 18.41
CA GLU A 117 20.04 -0.73 17.94
C GLU A 117 20.22 -2.24 18.18
N LEU A 118 19.61 -2.80 19.23
CA LEU A 118 19.66 -4.24 19.51
C LEU A 118 18.99 -5.07 18.40
N GLU A 119 17.94 -4.56 17.75
CA GLU A 119 17.30 -5.24 16.61
C GLU A 119 18.23 -5.25 15.38
N TRP A 120 19.03 -4.20 15.19
CA TRP A 120 20.02 -4.12 14.12
C TRP A 120 21.23 -5.02 14.36
N ILE A 121 21.68 -5.14 15.61
CA ILE A 121 22.71 -6.12 15.99
C ILE A 121 22.18 -7.55 15.76
N GLU A 122 20.92 -7.82 16.11
CA GLU A 122 20.28 -9.11 15.81
C GLU A 122 20.21 -9.38 14.31
N TYR A 123 19.81 -8.38 13.51
CA TYR A 123 19.82 -8.48 12.05
C TYR A 123 21.20 -8.81 11.49
N GLN A 124 22.23 -8.07 11.90
CA GLN A 124 23.60 -8.31 11.47
C GLN A 124 24.03 -9.76 11.77
N ASN A 125 23.80 -10.23 12.99
CA ASN A 125 24.17 -11.57 13.42
C ASN A 125 23.38 -12.66 12.68
N ALA A 126 22.08 -12.43 12.45
CA ALA A 126 21.22 -13.38 11.74
C ALA A 126 21.63 -13.51 10.27
N ILE A 127 21.97 -12.42 9.61
CA ILE A 127 22.49 -12.45 8.24
C ILE A 127 23.84 -13.15 8.19
N ASP A 128 24.78 -12.80 9.08
CA ASP A 128 26.12 -13.39 9.07
C ASP A 128 26.05 -14.93 9.29
N ASP A 129 25.17 -15.41 10.18
CA ASP A 129 24.89 -16.85 10.36
C ASP A 129 24.25 -17.50 9.11
N VAL A 130 23.33 -16.80 8.44
CA VAL A 130 22.72 -17.31 7.19
C VAL A 130 23.73 -17.38 6.06
N VAL A 131 24.60 -16.37 5.91
CA VAL A 131 25.70 -16.38 4.93
C VAL A 131 26.62 -17.58 5.20
N GLU A 132 27.06 -17.75 6.45
CA GLU A 132 27.92 -18.87 6.85
C GLU A 132 27.28 -20.24 6.56
N ARG A 133 26.05 -20.46 7.03
CA ARG A 133 25.33 -21.74 6.85
C ARG A 133 24.95 -22.03 5.40
N SER A 134 24.73 -20.99 4.60
CA SER A 134 24.42 -21.16 3.18
C SER A 134 25.65 -21.51 2.34
N GLY A 135 26.85 -21.10 2.78
CA GLY A 135 28.09 -21.20 2.02
C GLY A 135 28.17 -20.26 0.83
N LEU A 136 27.27 -19.28 0.74
CA LEU A 136 27.20 -18.31 -0.37
C LEU A 136 28.13 -17.12 -0.12
N ASP A 137 28.67 -16.54 -1.19
CA ASP A 137 29.44 -15.29 -1.09
C ASP A 137 28.51 -14.16 -0.64
N LYS A 138 28.87 -13.49 0.46
CA LYS A 138 28.15 -12.34 0.99
C LYS A 138 27.89 -11.25 -0.05
N ARG A 139 28.74 -11.12 -1.08
CA ARG A 139 28.59 -10.13 -2.16
C ARG A 139 27.31 -10.31 -2.97
N ILE A 140 26.71 -11.50 -3.00
CA ILE A 140 25.46 -11.70 -3.76
C ILE A 140 24.20 -11.27 -2.98
N PHE A 141 24.35 -10.81 -1.74
CA PHE A 141 23.24 -10.34 -0.90
C PHE A 141 23.08 -8.83 -1.04
N PHE A 142 21.85 -8.39 -1.30
CA PHE A 142 21.47 -6.97 -1.41
C PHE A 142 20.25 -6.71 -0.54
N ASP A 143 20.33 -5.71 0.33
CA ASP A 143 19.22 -5.27 1.18
C ASP A 143 18.84 -3.81 0.91
N VAL A 144 17.56 -3.48 1.01
CA VAL A 144 17.06 -2.10 0.90
C VAL A 144 16.32 -1.73 2.17
N ARG A 145 16.18 -0.44 2.47
CA ARG A 145 15.37 0.01 3.61
C ARG A 145 13.89 -0.20 3.34
N GLY A 146 13.15 -0.57 4.39
CA GLY A 146 11.72 -0.33 4.49
C GLY A 146 11.39 0.85 5.39
N ASN A 147 10.10 1.12 5.59
CA ASN A 147 9.68 2.24 6.44
C ASN A 147 10.03 2.01 7.92
N HIS A 148 10.10 0.75 8.35
CA HIS A 148 10.50 0.42 9.72
C HIS A 148 11.96 0.73 10.01
N ASP A 149 12.81 0.54 9.00
CA ASP A 149 14.24 0.77 9.07
C ASP A 149 14.61 2.25 9.11
N ASN A 150 13.60 3.13 8.96
CA ASN A 150 13.75 4.57 8.96
C ASN A 150 12.85 5.25 10.01
N PHE A 151 12.24 4.54 10.96
CA PHE A 151 11.42 5.19 11.98
C PHE A 151 12.25 6.09 12.89
N GLY A 152 11.89 7.37 12.91
CA GLY A 152 12.49 8.35 13.81
C GLY A 152 13.92 8.75 13.47
N VAL A 153 14.45 8.42 12.29
CA VAL A 153 15.81 8.76 11.88
C VAL A 153 15.89 10.24 11.46
N PRO A 154 16.71 11.11 12.09
CA PRO A 154 16.74 12.53 11.76
C PRO A 154 17.34 12.86 10.40
N GLU A 155 18.36 12.10 10.02
CA GLU A 155 19.15 12.33 8.83
C GLU A 155 19.81 11.01 8.44
N VAL A 156 19.70 10.65 7.16
CA VAL A 156 20.40 9.51 6.57
C VAL A 156 21.91 9.74 6.66
N GLY A 157 22.66 8.72 7.10
CA GLY A 157 24.09 8.80 7.41
C GLY A 157 24.41 9.39 8.80
N GLY A 158 23.40 9.83 9.55
CA GLY A 158 23.56 10.34 10.90
C GLY A 158 23.73 9.25 11.97
N ALA A 159 23.90 9.66 13.24
CA ALA A 159 24.16 8.75 14.36
C ALA A 159 23.04 7.73 14.65
N TYR A 160 21.81 8.03 14.25
CA TYR A 160 20.64 7.16 14.43
C TYR A 160 20.29 6.37 13.16
N ASP A 161 21.07 6.53 12.09
CA ASP A 161 20.90 5.74 10.87
C ASP A 161 21.62 4.39 11.01
N PHE A 162 20.91 3.44 11.61
CA PHE A 162 21.45 2.10 11.82
C PHE A 162 21.48 1.25 10.55
N TYR A 163 20.65 1.53 9.54
CA TYR A 163 20.81 0.90 8.23
C TYR A 163 22.20 1.21 7.65
N GLY A 164 22.62 2.48 7.69
CA GLY A 164 23.95 2.92 7.26
C GLY A 164 25.12 2.23 7.99
N LYS A 165 24.87 1.63 9.16
CA LYS A 165 25.88 1.00 10.02
C LYS A 165 25.87 -0.54 9.94
N TYR A 166 24.69 -1.15 9.91
CA TYR A 166 24.50 -2.59 10.12
C TYR A 166 24.06 -3.35 8.87
N SER A 167 23.51 -2.67 7.86
CA SER A 167 23.01 -3.32 6.64
C SER A 167 24.14 -4.00 5.86
N ILE A 168 23.78 -5.00 5.06
CA ILE A 168 24.71 -5.74 4.21
C ILE A 168 25.33 -4.79 3.19
N ASN A 169 24.50 -4.00 2.51
CA ASN A 169 24.97 -3.06 1.51
C ASN A 169 25.96 -2.05 2.11
N SER A 170 25.65 -1.45 3.26
CA SER A 170 26.56 -0.50 3.92
C SER A 170 27.89 -1.15 4.31
N ARG A 171 27.86 -2.37 4.88
CA ARG A 171 29.07 -3.12 5.27
C ARG A 171 29.92 -3.56 4.08
N LEU A 172 29.33 -3.68 2.89
CA LEU A 172 30.05 -3.95 1.64
C LEU A 172 30.48 -2.66 0.90
N GLY A 173 30.23 -1.48 1.47
CA GLY A 173 30.53 -0.19 0.83
C GLY A 173 29.58 0.20 -0.30
N ARG A 174 28.44 -0.48 -0.43
CA ARG A 174 27.37 -0.13 -1.38
C ARG A 174 26.52 0.99 -0.78
N VAL A 175 26.99 2.22 -1.00
CA VAL A 175 26.36 3.45 -0.49
C VAL A 175 25.49 4.11 -1.55
N GLY A 176 24.51 4.90 -1.11
CA GLY A 176 23.56 5.62 -1.96
C GLY A 176 22.25 4.86 -2.18
N ASN A 177 21.28 5.57 -2.76
CA ASN A 177 19.88 5.11 -2.82
C ASN A 177 19.57 4.19 -4.00
N VAL A 178 20.52 3.96 -4.92
CA VAL A 178 20.35 3.07 -6.08
C VAL A 178 21.55 2.14 -6.17
N GLN A 179 21.29 0.84 -6.23
CA GLN A 179 22.30 -0.20 -6.44
C GLN A 179 21.92 -1.03 -7.66
N SER A 180 22.89 -1.37 -8.50
CA SER A 180 22.62 -2.21 -9.68
C SER A 180 23.62 -3.35 -9.82
N VAL A 181 23.12 -4.50 -10.26
CA VAL A 181 23.90 -5.71 -10.49
C VAL A 181 23.41 -6.40 -11.75
N VAL A 182 24.34 -6.91 -12.56
CA VAL A 182 24.06 -7.63 -13.80
C VAL A 182 24.48 -9.08 -13.63
N LEU A 183 23.53 -10.00 -13.78
CA LEU A 183 23.84 -11.42 -13.94
C LEU A 183 24.04 -11.70 -15.43
N GLN A 184 25.24 -12.13 -15.81
CA GLN A 184 25.55 -12.50 -17.18
C GLN A 184 25.60 -14.02 -17.33
N ASN A 185 24.86 -14.57 -18.30
CA ASN A 185 24.85 -16.01 -18.58
C ASN A 185 24.68 -16.27 -20.09
N ASN A 186 25.65 -16.92 -20.73
CA ASN A 186 25.62 -17.30 -22.16
C ASN A 186 25.23 -16.14 -23.10
N GLY A 187 25.79 -14.95 -22.87
CA GLY A 187 25.49 -13.77 -23.66
C GLY A 187 24.14 -13.11 -23.36
N TRP A 188 23.34 -13.63 -22.42
CA TRP A 188 22.21 -12.93 -21.83
C TRP A 188 22.66 -12.07 -20.67
N LYS A 189 22.02 -10.92 -20.50
CA LYS A 189 22.23 -10.02 -19.36
C LYS A 189 20.91 -9.85 -18.61
N HIS A 190 20.98 -9.97 -17.30
CA HIS A 190 19.83 -9.75 -16.42
C HIS A 190 20.20 -8.66 -15.42
N LEU A 191 19.68 -7.45 -15.66
CA LEU A 191 19.93 -6.26 -14.87
C LEU A 191 18.92 -6.20 -13.72
N PHE A 192 19.43 -6.14 -12.50
CA PHE A 192 18.67 -5.88 -11.28
C PHE A 192 19.02 -4.49 -10.76
N VAL A 193 17.99 -3.67 -10.49
CA VAL A 193 18.15 -2.33 -9.92
C VAL A 193 17.37 -2.24 -8.61
N GLY A 194 18.10 -2.17 -7.51
CA GLY A 194 17.58 -1.95 -6.16
C GLY A 194 17.54 -0.47 -5.82
N PHE A 195 16.52 -0.02 -5.11
CA PHE A 195 16.45 1.37 -4.67
C PHE A 195 15.83 1.54 -3.27
N ASP A 196 16.27 2.61 -2.60
CA ASP A 196 15.73 3.12 -1.35
C ASP A 196 14.87 4.36 -1.65
N SER A 197 13.57 4.24 -1.45
CA SER A 197 12.61 5.35 -1.60
C SER A 197 12.04 5.80 -0.25
N THR A 198 12.70 5.51 0.87
CA THR A 198 12.31 6.09 2.16
C THR A 198 12.58 7.61 2.19
N MET A 199 11.90 8.35 3.08
CA MET A 199 12.18 9.78 3.25
C MET A 199 13.57 10.01 3.82
N ASP A 200 14.25 11.08 3.40
CA ASP A 200 15.53 11.50 3.99
C ASP A 200 15.43 11.78 5.50
N ILE A 201 14.23 12.18 5.96
CA ILE A 201 13.89 12.32 7.36
C ILE A 201 12.86 11.26 7.74
N GLY A 202 13.29 10.33 8.57
CA GLY A 202 12.51 9.26 9.13
C GLY A 202 11.49 9.73 10.15
N LEU A 203 10.21 9.79 9.78
CA LEU A 203 9.14 10.08 10.74
C LEU A 203 8.88 8.86 11.64
N ARG A 204 8.49 9.10 12.89
CA ARG A 204 7.90 8.08 13.75
C ARG A 204 6.55 7.69 13.17
N GLY A 205 6.19 6.43 13.35
CA GLY A 205 4.85 5.98 13.02
C GLY A 205 3.79 6.67 13.91
N PRO A 206 2.53 6.77 13.44
CA PRO A 206 2.02 6.12 12.22
C PRO A 206 2.29 6.87 10.90
N THR A 207 3.00 8.00 10.87
CA THR A 207 3.15 8.83 9.65
C THR A 207 4.43 8.57 8.85
N ASN A 208 4.85 7.32 8.75
CA ASN A 208 5.97 6.86 7.91
C ASN A 208 5.58 5.53 7.27
N LEU A 209 4.72 5.61 6.28
CA LEU A 209 4.01 4.51 5.63
C LEU A 209 4.27 4.46 4.13
N PHE A 210 4.50 5.60 3.47
CA PHE A 210 4.70 5.68 2.03
C PHE A 210 6.18 5.76 1.68
N GLY A 211 6.53 5.27 0.48
CA GLY A 211 7.77 5.65 -0.19
C GLY A 211 7.65 7.09 -0.73
N HIS A 212 8.71 7.86 -0.64
CA HIS A 212 8.82 9.26 -1.08
C HIS A 212 9.96 9.41 -2.09
N PRO A 213 9.79 8.91 -3.33
CA PRO A 213 10.82 9.05 -4.34
C PRO A 213 11.05 10.53 -4.68
N THR A 214 12.29 10.97 -4.61
CA THR A 214 12.70 12.31 -5.05
C THR A 214 12.90 12.33 -6.56
N ASP A 215 12.87 13.52 -7.18
CA ASP A 215 13.18 13.66 -8.60
C ASP A 215 14.58 13.13 -8.94
N GLN A 216 15.55 13.36 -8.05
CA GLN A 216 16.91 12.84 -8.21
C GLN A 216 16.92 11.30 -8.17
N LEU A 217 16.21 10.68 -7.22
CA LEU A 217 16.11 9.22 -7.16
C LEU A 217 15.53 8.65 -8.46
N LEU A 218 14.47 9.28 -9.01
CA LEU A 218 13.88 8.84 -10.27
C LEU A 218 14.84 8.98 -11.46
N VAL A 219 15.70 10.01 -11.48
CA VAL A 219 16.76 10.17 -12.48
C VAL A 219 17.83 9.09 -12.32
N ASP A 220 18.24 8.78 -11.10
CA ASP A 220 19.27 7.79 -10.82
C ASP A 220 18.80 6.37 -11.18
N ILE A 221 17.55 6.03 -10.87
CA ILE A 221 16.92 4.77 -11.29
C ILE A 221 16.82 4.70 -12.81
N ASP A 222 16.39 5.79 -13.46
CA ASP A 222 16.30 5.86 -14.92
C ASP A 222 17.66 5.64 -15.58
N HIS A 223 18.72 6.27 -15.06
CA HIS A 223 20.08 6.10 -15.53
C HIS A 223 20.59 4.66 -15.31
N ALA A 224 20.35 4.08 -14.13
CA ALA A 224 20.73 2.70 -13.84
C ALA A 224 20.02 1.70 -14.76
N LEU A 225 18.74 1.92 -15.06
CA LEU A 225 17.97 1.08 -15.98
C LEU A 225 18.35 1.30 -17.44
N SER A 226 18.85 2.49 -17.81
CA SER A 226 19.37 2.78 -19.14
C SER A 226 20.70 2.08 -19.46
N GLN A 227 21.35 1.50 -18.44
CA GLN A 227 22.53 0.69 -18.67
C GLN A 227 22.17 -0.46 -19.61
N TRP A 228 22.98 -0.61 -20.67
CA TRP A 228 22.84 -1.64 -21.70
C TRP A 228 21.72 -1.44 -22.74
N ASP A 229 21.14 -0.23 -22.85
CA ASP A 229 20.16 0.12 -23.91
C ASP A 229 20.78 0.46 -25.27
N ASP A 230 22.11 0.40 -25.41
CA ASP A 230 22.79 0.75 -26.65
C ASP A 230 22.42 -0.22 -27.79
N LYS A 231 22.05 0.35 -28.95
CA LYS A 231 21.70 -0.40 -30.17
C LYS A 231 22.84 -1.27 -30.70
N PHE A 232 24.07 -0.99 -30.29
CA PHE A 232 25.23 -1.84 -30.61
C PHE A 232 25.35 -3.08 -29.73
N ILE A 233 24.65 -3.13 -28.60
CA ILE A 233 24.58 -4.30 -27.71
C ILE A 233 23.61 -5.32 -28.31
N LYS A 234 24.17 -6.40 -28.88
CA LYS A 234 23.39 -7.49 -29.49
C LYS A 234 22.82 -8.49 -28.47
N SER A 235 23.16 -8.37 -27.18
CA SER A 235 22.71 -9.28 -26.12
C SER A 235 21.31 -8.90 -25.62
N PRO A 236 20.34 -9.83 -25.53
CA PRO A 236 19.07 -9.57 -24.89
C PRO A 236 19.25 -9.20 -23.41
N VAL A 237 18.53 -8.18 -22.95
CA VAL A 237 18.56 -7.69 -21.56
C VAL A 237 17.21 -7.91 -20.90
N THR A 238 17.19 -8.61 -19.77
CA THR A 238 16.03 -8.66 -18.86
C THR A 238 16.23 -7.64 -17.75
N LYS A 239 15.28 -6.74 -17.53
CA LYS A 239 15.36 -5.71 -16.47
C LYS A 239 14.37 -6.02 -15.35
N ILE A 240 14.85 -6.01 -14.11
CA ILE A 240 14.07 -6.21 -12.90
C ILE A 240 14.43 -5.09 -11.91
N ALA A 241 13.42 -4.44 -11.34
CA ALA A 241 13.63 -3.50 -10.24
C ALA A 241 13.21 -4.15 -8.92
N PHE A 242 13.82 -3.74 -7.81
CA PHE A 242 13.39 -4.14 -6.47
C PHE A 242 13.48 -2.98 -5.48
N GLY A 243 12.52 -2.93 -4.56
CA GLY A 243 12.38 -1.89 -3.56
C GLY A 243 11.44 -2.37 -2.46
N HIS A 244 11.12 -1.52 -1.50
CA HIS A 244 10.24 -1.93 -0.41
C HIS A 244 8.75 -1.67 -0.71
N PHE A 245 8.41 -0.46 -1.14
CA PHE A 245 7.02 0.00 -1.23
C PHE A 245 6.33 -0.44 -2.53
N PRO A 246 5.12 -1.01 -2.47
CA PRO A 246 4.22 -1.09 -3.61
C PRO A 246 3.87 0.31 -4.13
N LEU A 247 3.55 0.41 -5.42
CA LEU A 247 3.29 1.69 -6.08
C LEU A 247 2.03 2.38 -5.55
N SER A 248 1.06 1.63 -5.03
CA SER A 248 -0.10 2.15 -4.30
C SER A 248 0.25 2.84 -2.97
N PHE A 249 1.42 2.56 -2.43
CA PHE A 249 2.02 3.16 -1.23
C PHE A 249 3.31 3.91 -1.55
N SER A 250 3.42 4.47 -2.76
CA SER A 250 4.48 5.40 -3.13
C SER A 250 3.88 6.77 -3.50
N ALA A 251 4.46 7.84 -2.97
CA ALA A 251 4.16 9.20 -3.36
C ALA A 251 4.75 9.52 -4.75
N SER A 252 4.28 10.61 -5.34
CA SER A 252 4.94 11.22 -6.50
C SER A 252 6.10 12.11 -6.04
N ALA A 253 7.11 12.26 -6.88
CA ALA A 253 8.14 13.28 -6.72
C ALA A 253 7.56 14.70 -6.84
N ASP A 254 8.36 15.72 -6.55
CA ASP A 254 7.91 17.12 -6.55
C ASP A 254 7.44 17.58 -7.94
N THR A 255 8.06 17.07 -9.01
CA THR A 255 7.59 17.32 -10.40
C THR A 255 6.30 16.59 -10.78
N GLY A 256 5.78 15.72 -9.90
CA GLY A 256 4.64 14.85 -10.17
C GLY A 256 4.98 13.54 -10.87
N ARG A 257 6.26 13.32 -11.24
CA ARG A 257 6.74 12.03 -11.77
C ARG A 257 6.64 10.92 -10.72
N THR A 258 6.47 9.69 -11.18
CA THR A 258 6.32 8.51 -10.33
C THR A 258 7.28 7.40 -10.73
N LEU A 259 7.52 6.44 -9.82
CA LEU A 259 8.25 5.20 -10.13
C LEU A 259 7.63 4.44 -11.31
N LYS A 260 6.29 4.44 -11.39
CA LYS A 260 5.54 3.82 -12.51
C LYS A 260 5.98 4.38 -13.87
N ASP A 261 6.19 5.68 -13.97
CA ASP A 261 6.59 6.32 -15.23
C ASP A 261 7.97 5.83 -15.70
N VAL A 262 8.91 5.69 -14.75
CA VAL A 262 10.27 5.18 -15.03
C VAL A 262 10.21 3.69 -15.40
N PHE A 263 9.44 2.89 -14.67
CA PHE A 263 9.34 1.44 -14.92
C PHE A 263 8.67 1.13 -16.27
N LEU A 264 7.62 1.87 -16.64
CA LEU A 264 7.00 1.76 -17.96
C LEU A 264 7.97 2.19 -19.07
N LYS A 265 8.73 3.28 -18.89
CA LYS A 265 9.73 3.74 -19.86
C LYS A 265 10.72 2.63 -20.21
N HIS A 266 11.13 1.84 -19.22
CA HIS A 266 12.11 0.76 -19.37
C HIS A 266 11.51 -0.62 -19.66
N SER A 267 10.19 -0.75 -19.74
CA SER A 267 9.45 -1.99 -19.98
C SER A 267 9.98 -3.18 -19.14
N LEU A 268 10.05 -2.98 -17.83
CA LEU A 268 10.58 -3.98 -16.89
C LEU A 268 9.84 -5.32 -17.02
N SER A 269 10.55 -6.42 -16.78
CA SER A 269 9.88 -7.72 -16.62
C SER A 269 9.08 -7.76 -15.33
N ALA A 270 9.67 -7.29 -14.22
CA ALA A 270 9.00 -7.20 -12.93
C ALA A 270 9.63 -6.13 -12.03
N TYR A 271 8.80 -5.61 -11.12
CA TYR A 271 9.16 -4.87 -9.92
C TYR A 271 8.83 -5.72 -8.69
N LEU A 272 9.84 -6.02 -7.88
CA LEU A 272 9.75 -6.85 -6.68
C LEU A 272 9.65 -5.97 -5.43
N CYS A 273 8.61 -6.17 -4.62
CA CYS A 273 8.39 -5.36 -3.40
C CYS A 273 7.80 -6.17 -2.23
N GLY A 274 7.68 -5.51 -1.06
CA GLY A 274 7.15 -6.04 0.19
C GLY A 274 6.09 -5.12 0.81
N HIS A 275 6.19 -4.86 2.12
CA HIS A 275 5.42 -3.84 2.88
C HIS A 275 4.01 -4.23 3.35
N LEU A 276 3.13 -4.75 2.48
CA LEU A 276 1.72 -4.97 2.87
C LEU A 276 1.53 -6.24 3.69
N HIS A 277 2.47 -7.19 3.58
CA HIS A 277 2.41 -8.51 4.20
C HIS A 277 1.23 -9.35 3.68
N THR A 278 1.24 -10.64 4.02
CA THR A 278 0.17 -11.58 3.64
C THR A 278 -1.20 -11.31 4.29
N ARG A 279 -1.33 -10.28 5.13
CA ARG A 279 -2.58 -9.96 5.85
C ARG A 279 -3.71 -9.52 4.90
N PHE A 280 -3.37 -8.92 3.77
CA PHE A 280 -4.35 -8.39 2.82
C PHE A 280 -4.78 -9.42 1.77
N GLY A 281 -4.01 -10.49 1.59
CA GLY A 281 -4.29 -11.55 0.64
C GLY A 281 -3.01 -12.22 0.18
N LYS A 282 -3.14 -13.21 -0.71
CA LYS A 282 -2.00 -13.82 -1.39
C LYS A 282 -1.85 -13.31 -2.83
N ASN A 283 -2.88 -12.67 -3.40
CA ASN A 283 -2.87 -12.18 -4.79
C ASN A 283 -2.50 -10.70 -4.86
N LEU A 284 -1.39 -10.34 -4.23
CA LEU A 284 -0.85 -8.98 -4.24
C LEU A 284 0.06 -8.79 -5.46
N LYS A 285 -0.58 -8.79 -6.63
CA LYS A 285 0.05 -8.64 -7.95
C LYS A 285 -0.72 -7.62 -8.74
N ARG A 286 0.00 -6.83 -9.54
CA ARG A 286 -0.59 -5.83 -10.41
C ARG A 286 0.20 -5.74 -11.70
N HIS A 287 -0.49 -5.72 -12.84
CA HIS A 287 0.12 -5.51 -14.13
C HIS A 287 -0.11 -4.07 -14.59
N HIS A 288 0.95 -3.42 -15.07
CA HIS A 288 0.92 -2.05 -15.59
C HIS A 288 1.22 -2.07 -17.08
N GLY A 289 0.44 -1.34 -17.88
CA GLY A 289 0.61 -1.26 -19.34
C GLY A 289 0.15 0.08 -19.93
N PRO A 290 0.21 0.25 -21.27
CA PRO A 290 -0.20 1.48 -21.93
C PRO A 290 -1.70 1.74 -21.75
N GLY A 291 -2.09 2.98 -21.45
CA GLY A 291 -3.49 3.32 -21.17
C GLY A 291 -3.93 3.01 -19.74
N SER A 292 -2.99 2.68 -18.85
CA SER A 292 -3.25 2.53 -17.43
C SER A 292 -3.76 3.85 -16.82
N SER A 293 -5.07 4.02 -16.74
CA SER A 293 -5.72 5.31 -16.50
C SER A 293 -6.85 5.19 -15.48
N GLY A 294 -6.42 5.16 -14.22
CA GLY A 294 -7.09 5.92 -13.19
C GLY A 294 -6.04 6.63 -12.36
N ARG A 295 -6.03 7.98 -12.38
CA ARG A 295 -5.24 8.80 -11.43
C ARG A 295 -5.41 8.31 -9.98
N TYR A 296 -6.57 7.74 -9.67
CA TYR A 296 -6.96 7.31 -8.33
C TYR A 296 -6.91 5.79 -8.12
N GLY A 297 -6.80 4.97 -9.16
CA GLY A 297 -6.74 3.53 -8.99
C GLY A 297 -7.06 2.68 -10.22
N GLN A 298 -6.88 1.39 -10.03
CA GLN A 298 -7.12 0.33 -11.01
C GLN A 298 -8.03 -0.73 -10.37
N PHE A 299 -9.06 -1.19 -11.08
CA PHE A 299 -10.09 -2.09 -10.53
C PHE A 299 -9.78 -3.59 -10.69
N ASN A 300 -8.89 -3.95 -11.63
CA ASN A 300 -8.54 -5.34 -11.94
C ASN A 300 -7.02 -5.52 -11.94
N ILE A 301 -6.53 -6.75 -11.83
CA ILE A 301 -5.09 -7.03 -11.82
C ILE A 301 -4.40 -6.61 -13.12
N HIS A 302 -5.09 -6.75 -14.25
CA HIS A 302 -4.59 -6.35 -15.56
C HIS A 302 -5.24 -5.05 -16.02
N GLU A 303 -4.42 -4.14 -16.52
CA GLU A 303 -4.86 -2.89 -17.13
C GLU A 303 -4.47 -2.89 -18.61
N GLY A 304 -5.39 -2.42 -19.46
CA GLY A 304 -5.20 -2.37 -20.90
C GLY A 304 -6.32 -3.07 -21.64
N ILE A 305 -6.91 -2.35 -22.61
CA ILE A 305 -7.69 -2.97 -23.68
C ILE A 305 -6.73 -3.96 -24.35
N LEU A 306 -7.06 -5.25 -24.35
CA LEU A 306 -6.59 -6.17 -25.38
C LEU A 306 -7.07 -5.54 -26.69
N SER A 307 -6.27 -4.68 -27.32
CA SER A 307 -6.55 -4.25 -28.67
C SER A 307 -6.46 -5.51 -29.51
N THR A 308 -7.63 -6.09 -29.77
CA THR A 308 -7.91 -7.22 -30.66
C THR A 308 -7.65 -6.83 -32.12
N GLY A 309 -6.51 -6.20 -32.37
CA GLY A 309 -6.17 -5.59 -33.64
C GLY A 309 -4.75 -5.05 -33.62
N HIS A 310 -3.77 -5.91 -33.34
CA HIS A 310 -2.43 -5.63 -33.86
C HIS A 310 -2.39 -6.06 -35.33
N SER A 311 -1.90 -5.15 -36.16
CA SER A 311 -1.57 -5.43 -37.56
C SER A 311 -0.58 -6.59 -37.62
N GLN A 312 -0.83 -7.52 -38.55
CA GLN A 312 0.03 -8.68 -38.90
C GLN A 312 1.43 -8.31 -39.43
N ASN A 313 1.91 -7.10 -39.18
CA ASN A 313 3.15 -6.57 -39.72
C ASN A 313 4.28 -6.69 -38.70
N CYS A 314 5.05 -7.77 -38.77
CA CYS A 314 6.29 -7.98 -38.01
C CYS A 314 7.44 -7.05 -38.49
N SER A 315 7.17 -5.75 -38.69
CA SER A 315 8.20 -4.78 -39.08
C SER A 315 9.02 -4.37 -37.87
N GLU A 316 10.34 -4.24 -38.03
CA GLU A 316 11.29 -3.85 -36.96
C GLU A 316 11.09 -2.41 -36.42
N LYS A 317 10.05 -1.69 -36.84
CA LYS A 317 9.81 -0.27 -36.54
C LYS A 317 8.72 0.00 -35.50
N GLU A 318 8.01 -1.00 -34.98
CA GLU A 318 7.03 -0.78 -33.92
C GLU A 318 7.72 -0.64 -32.55
N GLU A 319 7.38 0.41 -31.80
CA GLU A 319 7.86 0.55 -30.41
C GLU A 319 7.35 -0.62 -29.57
N PRO A 320 8.22 -1.28 -28.77
CA PRO A 320 7.79 -2.36 -27.90
C PRO A 320 6.77 -1.87 -26.87
N ILE A 321 5.80 -2.73 -26.53
CA ILE A 321 4.79 -2.45 -25.51
C ILE A 321 5.50 -2.11 -24.19
N LYS A 322 5.17 -0.94 -23.63
CA LYS A 322 5.66 -0.45 -22.34
C LYS A 322 4.82 -1.04 -21.24
N GLU A 323 5.36 -2.00 -20.51
CA GLU A 323 4.63 -2.73 -19.47
C GLU A 323 5.56 -3.23 -18.37
N PHE A 324 5.00 -3.62 -17.23
CA PHE A 324 5.69 -4.44 -16.23
C PHE A 324 4.74 -5.08 -15.23
N TRP A 325 5.22 -6.13 -14.58
CA TRP A 325 4.56 -6.72 -13.41
C TRP A 325 5.05 -6.09 -12.11
N GLU A 326 4.14 -5.77 -11.21
CA GLU A 326 4.42 -5.46 -9.80
C GLU A 326 4.05 -6.69 -8.96
N TRP A 327 5.03 -7.25 -8.28
CA TRP A 327 4.88 -8.45 -7.45
C TRP A 327 5.26 -8.16 -6.00
N GLU A 328 4.23 -7.95 -5.18
CA GLU A 328 4.40 -7.97 -3.73
C GLU A 328 4.56 -9.41 -3.25
N MET A 329 5.50 -9.61 -2.33
CA MET A 329 5.78 -10.89 -1.71
C MET A 329 5.16 -11.00 -0.32
N GLY A 330 4.84 -12.23 0.10
CA GLY A 330 4.49 -12.49 1.50
C GLY A 330 5.64 -12.21 2.47
N ASP A 331 5.30 -11.93 3.73
CA ASP A 331 6.22 -11.54 4.77
C ASP A 331 6.96 -12.71 5.44
N TRP A 332 8.21 -12.48 5.83
CA TRP A 332 8.90 -13.38 6.75
C TRP A 332 8.29 -13.31 8.15
N ARG A 333 7.95 -12.11 8.64
CA ARG A 333 7.47 -11.79 9.99
C ARG A 333 6.42 -12.75 10.58
N LYS A 334 5.44 -13.19 9.79
CA LYS A 334 4.37 -14.10 10.24
C LYS A 334 4.28 -15.37 9.42
N SER A 335 4.58 -15.27 8.13
CA SER A 335 4.36 -16.36 7.19
C SER A 335 5.65 -17.08 6.78
N ARG A 336 6.82 -16.58 7.19
CA ARG A 336 8.14 -17.20 6.91
C ARG A 336 8.28 -17.55 5.43
N VAL A 337 7.93 -16.61 4.55
CA VAL A 337 7.91 -16.84 3.10
C VAL A 337 9.23 -16.46 2.47
N MET A 338 9.69 -17.27 1.51
CA MET A 338 10.83 -16.99 0.63
C MET A 338 10.40 -17.19 -0.83
N ARG A 339 10.84 -16.33 -1.75
CA ARG A 339 10.54 -16.46 -3.17
C ARG A 339 11.79 -16.91 -3.92
N ILE A 340 11.66 -17.91 -4.78
CA ILE A 340 12.66 -18.23 -5.80
C ILE A 340 12.15 -17.66 -7.12
N LEU A 341 12.97 -16.84 -7.76
CA LEU A 341 12.74 -16.24 -9.07
C LEU A 341 13.69 -16.88 -10.07
N ALA A 342 13.19 -17.34 -11.21
CA ALA A 342 14.00 -17.82 -12.32
C ALA A 342 13.75 -17.01 -13.59
N ILE A 343 14.85 -16.68 -14.29
CA ILE A 343 14.85 -16.07 -15.61
C ILE A 343 15.40 -17.10 -16.59
N ASP A 344 14.55 -17.61 -17.48
CA ASP A 344 14.87 -18.66 -18.44
C ASP A 344 14.62 -18.15 -19.87
N SER A 345 15.70 -17.86 -20.59
CA SER A 345 15.62 -17.37 -21.97
C SER A 345 14.77 -16.08 -22.09
N GLY A 346 14.82 -15.22 -21.06
CA GLY A 346 14.02 -14.00 -20.95
C GLY A 346 12.63 -14.17 -20.32
N HIS A 347 12.17 -15.41 -20.09
CA HIS A 347 10.92 -15.68 -19.37
C HIS A 347 11.17 -15.59 -17.87
N VAL A 348 10.36 -14.80 -17.16
CA VAL A 348 10.49 -14.62 -15.71
C VAL A 348 9.38 -15.40 -15.01
N SER A 349 9.77 -16.30 -14.11
CA SER A 349 8.88 -17.15 -13.33
C SER A 349 9.28 -17.11 -11.86
N TYR A 350 8.34 -17.38 -10.96
CA TYR A 350 8.66 -17.47 -9.53
C TYR A 350 7.83 -18.52 -8.81
N VAL A 351 8.30 -18.93 -7.63
CA VAL A 351 7.56 -19.72 -6.65
C VAL A 351 7.79 -19.16 -5.25
N ASP A 352 6.73 -19.09 -4.45
CA ASP A 352 6.79 -18.70 -3.03
C ASP A 352 6.78 -19.97 -2.16
N ILE A 353 7.76 -20.08 -1.28
CA ILE A 353 7.99 -21.19 -0.34
C ILE A 353 7.60 -20.73 1.06
N ASP A 354 6.82 -21.56 1.77
CA ASP A 354 6.36 -21.33 3.14
C ASP A 354 7.13 -22.24 4.10
N PHE A 355 7.84 -21.65 5.06
CA PHE A 355 8.63 -22.37 6.08
C PHE A 355 7.90 -22.54 7.42
N LYS A 356 6.64 -22.12 7.55
CA LYS A 356 5.89 -22.19 8.81
C LYS A 356 5.77 -23.60 9.37
N PHE A 357 5.72 -24.61 8.49
CA PHE A 357 5.64 -26.02 8.85
C PHE A 357 6.97 -26.77 8.68
N GLY A 358 8.08 -26.04 8.55
CA GLY A 358 9.42 -26.59 8.34
C GLY A 358 9.90 -26.48 6.89
N SER A 359 11.13 -26.96 6.67
CA SER A 359 11.74 -27.00 5.33
C SER A 359 11.21 -28.18 4.53
N ARG A 360 11.04 -27.98 3.22
CA ARG A 360 10.76 -29.07 2.28
C ARG A 360 12.06 -29.68 1.79
N ASP A 361 12.04 -30.98 1.51
CA ASP A 361 13.20 -31.70 0.98
C ASP A 361 13.34 -31.55 -0.54
N VAL A 362 12.22 -31.31 -1.23
CA VAL A 362 12.17 -31.03 -2.67
C VAL A 362 11.44 -29.71 -2.94
N LEU A 363 12.06 -28.84 -3.73
CA LEU A 363 11.53 -27.58 -4.21
C LEU A 363 11.46 -27.62 -5.74
N ILE A 364 10.28 -27.35 -6.29
CA ILE A 364 10.03 -27.43 -7.73
C ILE A 364 9.61 -26.04 -8.25
N LEU A 365 10.40 -25.48 -9.16
CA LEU A 365 10.13 -24.22 -9.84
C LEU A 365 10.00 -24.47 -11.35
N PRO A 366 8.77 -24.61 -11.88
CA PRO A 366 8.61 -24.71 -13.31
C PRO A 366 8.91 -23.34 -13.96
N THR A 367 9.83 -23.32 -14.93
CA THR A 367 10.34 -22.10 -15.58
C THR A 367 9.61 -21.81 -16.89
N PHE A 368 9.13 -22.85 -17.57
CA PHE A 368 8.31 -22.72 -18.76
C PHE A 368 7.40 -23.95 -18.92
N PRO A 369 6.11 -23.81 -19.31
CA PRO A 369 5.41 -22.57 -19.65
C PRO A 369 5.08 -21.72 -18.41
N LEU A 370 4.89 -20.41 -18.62
CA LEU A 370 4.61 -19.44 -17.56
C LEU A 370 3.16 -19.52 -17.06
N ASP A 371 2.93 -19.15 -15.80
CA ASP A 371 1.59 -18.98 -15.23
C ASP A 371 0.85 -17.86 -15.96
N SER A 372 -0.25 -18.21 -16.64
CA SER A 372 -1.02 -17.27 -17.45
C SER A 372 -1.71 -16.18 -16.65
N ARG A 373 -1.78 -16.31 -15.32
CA ARG A 373 -2.43 -15.32 -14.45
C ARG A 373 -1.51 -14.17 -14.05
N PHE A 374 -0.24 -14.47 -13.78
CA PHE A 374 0.63 -13.55 -13.04
C PHE A 374 2.01 -13.32 -13.64
N MET A 375 2.39 -14.07 -14.69
CA MET A 375 3.75 -14.06 -15.24
C MET A 375 3.80 -13.77 -16.74
N GLN A 376 2.64 -13.80 -17.43
CA GLN A 376 2.57 -13.47 -18.85
C GLN A 376 2.66 -11.96 -19.08
N ARG A 377 3.37 -11.58 -20.14
CA ARG A 377 3.51 -10.20 -20.61
C ARG A 377 2.53 -9.93 -21.75
N MET A 378 2.04 -8.70 -21.87
CA MET A 378 1.23 -8.24 -23.00
C MET A 378 2.01 -8.27 -24.32
N SER A 379 3.34 -8.20 -24.29
CA SER A 379 4.18 -8.39 -25.48
C SER A 379 4.27 -9.86 -25.93
N SER A 380 3.89 -10.83 -25.08
CA SER A 380 4.04 -12.26 -25.37
C SER A 380 3.36 -12.72 -26.68
N PRO A 381 2.12 -12.30 -27.03
CA PRO A 381 1.48 -12.70 -28.28
C PRO A 381 2.25 -12.24 -29.53
N HIS A 382 2.72 -10.98 -29.53
CA HIS A 382 3.54 -10.44 -30.62
C HIS A 382 4.90 -11.16 -30.71
N ASP A 383 5.51 -11.46 -29.56
CA ASP A 383 6.74 -12.25 -29.49
C ASP A 383 6.55 -13.64 -30.12
N VAL A 384 5.43 -14.32 -29.87
CA VAL A 384 5.13 -15.64 -30.43
C VAL A 384 4.92 -15.57 -31.95
N GLU A 385 4.21 -14.55 -32.43
CA GLU A 385 3.87 -14.39 -33.86
C GLU A 385 5.08 -13.95 -34.70
N CYS A 386 5.88 -13.01 -34.19
CA CYS A 386 6.97 -12.40 -34.94
C CYS A 386 8.36 -13.02 -34.67
N SER A 387 8.53 -13.85 -33.64
CA SER A 387 9.84 -14.47 -33.36
C SER A 387 10.09 -15.73 -34.19
N LYS A 388 10.63 -15.55 -35.40
CA LYS A 388 11.33 -16.66 -36.10
C LYS A 388 12.58 -17.16 -35.34
N LYS A 389 13.14 -16.36 -34.42
CA LYS A 389 14.37 -16.66 -33.63
C LYS A 389 14.15 -17.20 -32.20
N LYS A 390 12.96 -17.05 -31.59
CA LYS A 390 12.63 -17.59 -30.24
C LYS A 390 11.88 -18.95 -30.29
N ALA A 391 11.70 -19.53 -31.48
CA ALA A 391 10.98 -20.81 -31.65
C ALA A 391 11.58 -21.98 -30.81
N SER A 392 12.86 -21.90 -30.43
CA SER A 392 13.53 -22.88 -29.59
C SER A 392 13.08 -22.88 -28.12
N SER A 393 12.68 -21.73 -27.55
CA SER A 393 12.27 -21.64 -26.13
C SER A 393 10.87 -22.20 -25.88
N PHE A 394 10.01 -22.27 -26.90
CA PHE A 394 8.68 -22.87 -26.80
C PHE A 394 8.70 -24.40 -26.96
N GLY A 395 9.77 -24.95 -27.54
CA GLY A 395 9.90 -26.36 -27.91
C GLY A 395 9.99 -27.34 -26.73
N SER A 396 10.08 -26.84 -25.49
CA SER A 396 10.18 -27.70 -24.31
C SER A 396 9.51 -27.11 -23.08
N VAL A 397 8.90 -27.98 -22.27
CA VAL A 397 8.56 -27.71 -20.87
C VAL A 397 9.83 -27.82 -20.04
N ARG A 398 10.06 -26.86 -19.13
CA ARG A 398 11.31 -26.74 -18.36
C ARG A 398 11.02 -26.42 -16.89
N THR A 399 11.79 -27.05 -16.02
CA THR A 399 11.62 -26.96 -14.58
C THR A 399 12.95 -27.08 -13.85
N LEU A 400 13.17 -26.21 -12.86
CA LEU A 400 14.25 -26.35 -11.88
C LEU A 400 13.75 -27.14 -10.68
N ILE A 401 14.53 -28.13 -10.25
CA ILE A 401 14.27 -28.91 -9.04
C ILE A 401 15.50 -28.81 -8.13
N PHE A 402 15.24 -28.45 -6.88
CA PHE A 402 16.24 -28.42 -5.81
C PHE A 402 15.86 -29.49 -4.80
N SER A 403 16.74 -30.46 -4.57
CA SER A 403 16.44 -31.60 -3.70
C SER A 403 17.62 -31.95 -2.81
N LYS A 404 17.33 -32.30 -1.55
CA LYS A 404 18.34 -32.85 -0.63
C LYS A 404 18.73 -34.28 -1.00
N ASN A 405 17.77 -35.01 -1.57
CA ASN A 405 17.89 -36.41 -1.96
C ASN A 405 18.02 -36.52 -3.49
N GLU A 406 18.60 -37.60 -3.98
CA GLU A 406 18.62 -37.87 -5.42
C GLU A 406 17.19 -38.05 -5.95
N ILE A 407 16.90 -37.43 -7.10
CA ILE A 407 15.60 -37.52 -7.77
C ILE A 407 15.63 -38.67 -8.78
N LEU A 408 14.78 -39.67 -8.57
CA LEU A 408 14.69 -40.86 -9.43
C LEU A 408 13.87 -40.61 -10.69
N SER A 409 12.75 -39.90 -10.56
CA SER A 409 11.85 -39.63 -11.67
C SER A 409 11.20 -38.27 -11.56
N VAL A 410 10.96 -37.66 -12.72
CA VAL A 410 10.23 -36.39 -12.85
C VAL A 410 9.27 -36.53 -14.01
N SER A 411 8.01 -36.18 -13.81
CA SER A 411 7.00 -36.15 -14.87
C SER A 411 6.35 -34.77 -14.96
N ALA A 412 6.05 -34.36 -16.20
CA ALA A 412 5.22 -33.20 -16.46
C ALA A 412 3.81 -33.67 -16.79
N LYS A 413 2.84 -33.18 -16.03
CA LYS A 413 1.41 -33.45 -16.20
C LYS A 413 0.72 -32.24 -16.77
N ILE A 414 -0.09 -32.44 -17.81
CA ILE A 414 -0.92 -31.38 -18.41
C ILE A 414 -2.38 -31.82 -18.40
N TYR A 415 -3.22 -30.90 -17.96
CA TYR A 415 -4.66 -31.07 -17.82
C TYR A 415 -5.42 -30.13 -18.75
N ASP A 416 -6.54 -30.59 -19.28
CA ASP A 416 -7.51 -29.80 -20.04
C ASP A 416 -8.74 -29.53 -19.18
N LEU A 417 -9.12 -28.26 -19.03
CA LEU A 417 -10.30 -27.82 -18.29
C LEU A 417 -11.57 -27.75 -19.17
N ARG A 418 -11.46 -27.92 -20.50
CA ARG A 418 -12.60 -27.86 -21.44
C ARG A 418 -13.83 -28.70 -21.02
N PRO A 419 -13.69 -29.91 -20.45
CA PRO A 419 -14.83 -30.72 -20.02
C PRO A 419 -15.55 -30.19 -18.75
N GLY A 420 -15.07 -29.10 -18.15
CA GLY A 420 -15.58 -28.54 -16.89
C GLY A 420 -14.88 -29.08 -15.64
N ASN A 421 -14.05 -30.11 -15.80
CA ASN A 421 -13.12 -30.65 -14.80
C ASN A 421 -11.72 -30.81 -15.40
N LEU A 422 -10.69 -30.86 -14.55
CA LEU A 422 -9.30 -31.04 -15.00
C LEU A 422 -9.06 -32.49 -15.43
N GLN A 423 -9.03 -32.73 -16.73
CA GLN A 423 -8.74 -34.04 -17.31
C GLN A 423 -7.26 -34.12 -17.71
N LEU A 424 -6.53 -35.12 -17.22
CA LEU A 424 -5.14 -35.36 -17.60
C LEU A 424 -5.06 -35.77 -19.08
N ILE A 425 -4.31 -35.01 -19.88
CA ILE A 425 -4.12 -35.23 -21.33
C ILE A 425 -2.67 -35.51 -21.72
N LEU A 426 -1.71 -35.15 -20.86
CA LEU A 426 -0.30 -35.49 -21.02
C LEU A 426 0.27 -35.89 -19.66
N ASP A 427 0.92 -37.04 -19.62
CA ASP A 427 1.81 -37.46 -18.54
C ASP A 427 3.07 -37.98 -19.19
N SER A 428 4.19 -37.29 -19.00
CA SER A 428 5.42 -37.62 -19.72
C SER A 428 6.66 -37.39 -18.86
N PRO A 429 7.61 -38.33 -18.88
CA PRO A 429 8.84 -38.21 -18.11
C PRO A 429 9.71 -37.08 -18.65
N MET A 430 10.29 -36.30 -17.75
CA MET A 430 11.26 -35.25 -18.06
C MET A 430 12.68 -35.79 -17.94
N LYS A 431 13.58 -35.32 -18.81
CA LYS A 431 14.99 -35.68 -18.75
C LYS A 431 15.76 -34.62 -17.98
N LYS A 432 16.57 -35.06 -17.00
CA LYS A 432 17.58 -34.20 -16.37
C LYS A 432 18.62 -33.82 -17.43
N LEU A 433 18.91 -32.54 -17.55
CA LEU A 433 20.03 -32.09 -18.37
C LEU A 433 21.32 -32.22 -17.56
N GLU A 434 22.35 -32.78 -18.18
CA GLU A 434 23.70 -32.80 -17.60
C GLU A 434 24.19 -31.35 -17.44
N GLY A 435 24.31 -30.92 -16.19
CA GLY A 435 24.85 -29.63 -15.77
C GLY A 435 25.96 -29.84 -14.75
N ASN A 436 26.62 -28.76 -14.34
CA ASN A 436 27.61 -28.83 -13.26
C ASN A 436 26.90 -29.23 -11.97
N ASN A 437 27.38 -30.29 -11.31
CA ASN A 437 26.80 -30.92 -10.10
C ASN A 437 26.68 -30.01 -8.85
N THR A 438 26.90 -28.70 -8.99
CA THR A 438 26.97 -27.75 -7.88
C THR A 438 25.73 -26.85 -7.76
N ARG A 439 24.79 -26.91 -8.72
CA ARG A 439 23.59 -26.05 -8.75
C ARG A 439 22.34 -26.88 -9.06
N GLY A 440 21.15 -26.33 -8.77
CA GLY A 440 19.87 -27.01 -8.96
C GLY A 440 19.68 -27.66 -10.34
N ASP A 441 18.91 -28.73 -10.38
CA ASP A 441 18.79 -29.60 -11.55
C ASP A 441 17.72 -29.09 -12.52
N LEU A 442 18.08 -28.93 -13.79
CA LEU A 442 17.16 -28.52 -14.85
C LEU A 442 16.61 -29.77 -15.57
N TYR A 443 15.29 -29.93 -15.51
CA TYR A 443 14.56 -30.99 -16.20
C TYR A 443 13.82 -30.44 -17.41
N VAL A 444 13.84 -31.19 -18.51
CA VAL A 444 13.29 -30.77 -19.79
C VAL A 444 12.46 -31.87 -20.44
N LEU A 445 11.31 -31.47 -21.00
CA LEU A 445 10.45 -32.31 -21.82
C LEU A 445 10.19 -31.62 -23.16
N PRO A 446 10.74 -32.14 -24.28
CA PRO A 446 10.32 -31.73 -25.61
C PRO A 446 8.85 -32.05 -25.84
N TRP A 447 8.10 -31.12 -26.42
CA TRP A 447 6.66 -31.28 -26.63
C TRP A 447 6.18 -30.54 -27.88
N ASN A 448 5.01 -30.93 -28.39
CA ASN A 448 4.34 -30.23 -29.48
C ASN A 448 3.52 -29.05 -28.92
N TRP A 449 4.20 -27.95 -28.57
CA TRP A 449 3.58 -26.75 -28.00
C TRP A 449 2.41 -26.18 -28.82
N LYS A 450 2.42 -26.38 -30.15
CA LYS A 450 1.35 -25.92 -31.04
C LYS A 450 0.00 -26.56 -30.72
N ALA A 451 -0.02 -27.76 -30.15
CA ALA A 451 -1.24 -28.43 -29.72
C ALA A 451 -1.92 -27.74 -28.51
N PHE A 452 -1.20 -26.86 -27.81
CA PHE A 452 -1.66 -26.17 -26.60
C PHE A 452 -1.91 -24.68 -26.83
N ILE A 453 -2.03 -24.25 -28.09
CA ILE A 453 -2.48 -22.90 -28.47
C ILE A 453 -4.01 -22.87 -28.36
N ASP A 454 -4.55 -21.97 -27.55
CA ASP A 454 -5.99 -21.82 -27.36
C ASP A 454 -6.37 -20.36 -27.07
N PRO A 455 -7.54 -19.87 -27.50
CA PRO A 455 -8.02 -18.54 -27.14
C PRO A 455 -8.35 -18.38 -25.64
N SER A 456 -8.58 -19.45 -24.89
CA SER A 456 -8.78 -19.42 -23.45
C SER A 456 -7.45 -19.57 -22.71
N PRO A 457 -6.96 -18.52 -22.02
CA PRO A 457 -5.64 -18.52 -21.36
C PRO A 457 -5.54 -19.44 -20.13
N ASP A 458 -6.66 -20.00 -19.69
CA ASP A 458 -6.84 -20.82 -18.49
C ASP A 458 -7.39 -22.22 -18.79
N ARG A 459 -7.44 -22.63 -20.05
CA ARG A 459 -7.88 -23.98 -20.44
C ARG A 459 -6.89 -25.05 -20.01
N TYR A 460 -5.61 -24.85 -20.31
CA TYR A 460 -4.58 -25.84 -20.03
C TYR A 460 -3.87 -25.53 -18.72
N TRP A 461 -3.68 -26.56 -17.91
CA TRP A 461 -3.01 -26.48 -16.61
C TRP A 461 -1.84 -27.44 -16.60
N HIS A 462 -0.74 -27.06 -15.98
CA HIS A 462 0.39 -27.97 -15.80
C HIS A 462 0.79 -28.10 -14.33
N GLN A 463 1.33 -29.27 -14.03
CA GLN A 463 1.91 -29.62 -12.74
C GLN A 463 3.12 -30.52 -12.98
N ILE A 464 4.14 -30.34 -12.16
CA ILE A 464 5.33 -31.20 -12.17
C ILE A 464 5.25 -32.10 -10.94
N GLU A 465 5.54 -33.37 -11.15
CA GLU A 465 5.69 -34.39 -10.12
C GLU A 465 7.14 -34.86 -10.10
N ALA A 466 7.74 -34.97 -8.92
CA ALA A 466 9.09 -35.47 -8.74
C ALA A 466 9.12 -36.48 -7.60
N THR A 467 9.73 -37.63 -7.84
CA THR A 467 9.90 -38.70 -6.83
C THR A 467 11.37 -38.86 -6.51
N ASP A 468 11.69 -38.80 -5.22
CA ASP A 468 13.06 -38.95 -4.74
C ASP A 468 13.43 -40.42 -4.45
N VAL A 469 14.69 -40.66 -4.08
CA VAL A 469 15.22 -41.98 -3.74
C VAL A 469 14.57 -42.62 -2.52
N THR A 470 13.94 -41.82 -1.65
CA THR A 470 13.18 -42.34 -0.49
C THR A 470 11.81 -42.86 -0.89
N GLY A 471 11.38 -42.58 -2.12
CA GLY A 471 10.04 -42.89 -2.64
C GLY A 471 9.01 -41.81 -2.31
N GLU A 472 9.43 -40.67 -1.73
CA GLU A 472 8.54 -39.55 -1.48
C GLU A 472 8.29 -38.77 -2.77
N THR A 473 7.03 -38.48 -3.05
CA THR A 473 6.61 -37.72 -4.23
C THR A 473 6.21 -36.30 -3.87
N SER A 474 6.86 -35.34 -4.51
CA SER A 474 6.62 -33.90 -4.37
C SER A 474 5.97 -33.33 -5.62
N TYR A 475 5.09 -32.34 -5.42
CA TYR A 475 4.33 -31.70 -6.50
C TYR A 475 4.58 -30.20 -6.57
N SER A 476 4.68 -29.67 -7.78
CA SER A 476 4.57 -28.23 -8.01
C SER A 476 3.14 -27.76 -7.73
N GLN A 477 2.97 -26.44 -7.58
CA GLN A 477 1.64 -25.85 -7.66
C GLN A 477 1.05 -26.12 -9.05
N LEU A 478 -0.22 -26.50 -9.07
CA LEU A 478 -1.01 -26.63 -10.29
C LEU A 478 -1.33 -25.23 -10.82
N ARG A 479 -0.91 -24.92 -12.05
CA ARG A 479 -1.04 -23.57 -12.62
C ARG A 479 -1.50 -23.57 -14.07
N PRO A 480 -2.38 -22.64 -14.47
CA PRO A 480 -2.80 -22.50 -15.86
C PRO A 480 -1.66 -21.90 -16.68
N PHE A 481 -1.63 -22.20 -17.97
CA PHE A 481 -0.69 -21.58 -18.89
C PHE A 481 -1.33 -21.30 -20.24
N SER A 482 -0.72 -20.36 -20.95
CA SER A 482 -1.10 -19.98 -22.32
C SER A 482 0.17 -19.85 -23.16
N ILE A 483 0.25 -20.60 -24.25
CA ILE A 483 1.42 -20.58 -25.14
C ILE A 483 1.41 -19.38 -26.07
N ASN A 484 0.23 -18.95 -26.50
CA ASN A 484 0.02 -17.73 -27.29
C ASN A 484 0.11 -16.43 -26.46
N GLY A 485 0.58 -16.50 -25.21
CA GLY A 485 0.85 -15.31 -24.39
C GLY A 485 -0.40 -14.60 -23.88
N LEU A 486 -1.57 -15.24 -23.94
CA LEU A 486 -2.80 -14.70 -23.41
C LEU A 486 -2.80 -14.78 -21.89
N THR A 487 -3.45 -13.80 -21.27
CA THR A 487 -3.45 -13.63 -19.82
C THR A 487 -4.80 -13.98 -19.23
N ALA A 488 -4.80 -14.89 -18.25
CA ALA A 488 -5.99 -15.35 -17.56
C ALA A 488 -6.51 -14.29 -16.59
N LYS A 489 -7.83 -14.06 -16.61
CA LYS A 489 -8.44 -13.03 -15.76
C LYS A 489 -8.45 -13.48 -14.31
N VAL A 490 -7.83 -12.68 -13.44
CA VAL A 490 -7.92 -12.82 -11.99
C VAL A 490 -8.44 -11.52 -11.38
N SER A 491 -9.36 -11.64 -10.43
CA SER A 491 -9.90 -10.51 -9.67
C SER A 491 -9.27 -10.42 -8.29
N TRP A 492 -9.13 -9.19 -7.80
CA TRP A 492 -8.79 -8.95 -6.41
C TRP A 492 -10.00 -9.16 -5.51
N THR A 493 -9.74 -9.65 -4.30
CA THR A 493 -10.67 -9.44 -3.19
C THR A 493 -10.72 -7.95 -2.83
N TRP A 494 -11.75 -7.53 -2.09
CA TRP A 494 -11.87 -6.13 -1.64
C TRP A 494 -10.65 -5.63 -0.83
N LYS A 495 -10.01 -6.52 -0.06
CA LYS A 495 -8.79 -6.17 0.71
C LYS A 495 -7.60 -5.95 -0.21
N GLU A 496 -7.38 -6.86 -1.16
CA GLU A 496 -6.31 -6.78 -2.15
C GLU A 496 -6.50 -5.55 -3.05
N PHE A 497 -7.73 -5.26 -3.50
CA PHE A 497 -8.05 -4.04 -4.27
C PHE A 497 -7.75 -2.77 -3.48
N PHE A 498 -8.10 -2.73 -2.18
CA PHE A 498 -7.84 -1.56 -1.34
C PHE A 498 -6.36 -1.23 -1.22
N VAL A 499 -5.49 -2.24 -1.22
CA VAL A 499 -4.04 -2.05 -1.05
C VAL A 499 -3.25 -2.04 -2.35
N MET A 500 -3.69 -2.71 -3.42
CA MET A 500 -2.99 -2.74 -4.73
C MET A 500 -3.64 -1.81 -5.77
N GLY A 501 -4.98 -1.77 -5.77
CA GLY A 501 -5.77 -1.06 -6.77
C GLY A 501 -5.88 0.44 -6.48
N CYS A 502 -6.07 0.85 -5.23
CA CYS A 502 -6.19 2.25 -4.85
C CYS A 502 -4.83 2.98 -4.85
N GLN A 503 -4.75 4.16 -5.47
CA GLN A 503 -3.58 5.03 -5.42
C GLN A 503 -3.73 6.05 -4.29
N TRP A 504 -3.36 5.65 -3.07
CA TRP A 504 -3.65 6.43 -1.86
C TRP A 504 -3.03 7.82 -1.86
N ALA A 505 -1.82 7.99 -2.40
CA ALA A 505 -1.18 9.29 -2.55
C ALA A 505 -2.02 10.26 -3.39
N ALA A 506 -2.55 9.79 -4.52
CA ALA A 506 -3.41 10.59 -5.38
C ALA A 506 -4.82 10.80 -4.81
N ILE A 507 -5.34 9.84 -4.03
CA ILE A 507 -6.67 9.90 -3.40
C ILE A 507 -6.70 10.88 -2.23
N TYR A 508 -5.60 11.02 -1.48
CA TYR A 508 -5.59 11.74 -0.21
C TYR A 508 -6.15 13.16 -0.31
N GLN A 509 -5.67 13.97 -1.25
CA GLN A 509 -6.10 15.36 -1.42
C GLN A 509 -7.60 15.47 -1.78
N PRO A 510 -8.11 14.79 -2.83
CA PRO A 510 -9.54 14.74 -3.10
C PRO A 510 -10.38 14.27 -1.92
N ALA A 511 -9.96 13.21 -1.22
CA ALA A 511 -10.69 12.67 -0.08
C ALA A 511 -10.76 13.69 1.08
N LEU A 512 -9.64 14.37 1.36
CA LEU A 512 -9.56 15.41 2.37
C LEU A 512 -10.53 16.56 2.08
N TRP A 513 -10.45 17.15 0.88
CA TRP A 513 -11.28 18.29 0.51
C TRP A 513 -12.75 17.92 0.38
N SER A 514 -13.06 16.73 -0.13
CA SER A 514 -14.43 16.21 -0.15
C SER A 514 -14.99 16.04 1.26
N THR A 515 -14.18 15.57 2.20
CA THR A 515 -14.57 15.42 3.61
C THR A 515 -14.81 16.77 4.26
N PHE A 516 -13.90 17.74 4.09
CA PHE A 516 -14.13 19.10 4.60
C PHE A 516 -15.37 19.74 3.96
N ALA A 517 -15.52 19.65 2.64
CA ALA A 517 -16.69 20.18 1.94
C ALA A 517 -18.00 19.60 2.51
N LEU A 518 -18.04 18.29 2.77
CA LEU A 518 -19.17 17.64 3.42
C LEU A 518 -19.43 18.20 4.83
N LEU A 519 -18.39 18.28 5.66
CA LEU A 519 -18.49 18.77 7.05
C LEU A 519 -18.98 20.22 7.12
N PHE A 520 -18.42 21.12 6.30
CA PHE A 520 -18.87 22.51 6.21
C PHE A 520 -20.29 22.62 5.65
N SER A 521 -20.64 21.82 4.63
CA SER A 521 -21.98 21.81 4.05
C SER A 521 -23.05 21.42 5.08
N MET A 522 -22.78 20.43 5.94
CA MET A 522 -23.68 20.02 7.03
C MET A 522 -23.95 21.14 8.04
N LEU A 523 -23.08 22.15 8.16
CA LEU A 523 -23.24 23.27 9.09
C LEU A 523 -23.77 24.54 8.44
N LEU A 524 -23.28 24.87 7.25
CA LEU A 524 -23.54 26.16 6.59
C LEU A 524 -24.85 26.15 5.79
N ILE A 525 -25.19 25.06 5.11
CA ILE A 525 -26.44 24.98 4.31
C ILE A 525 -27.68 25.11 5.22
N PRO A 526 -27.79 24.38 6.35
CA PRO A 526 -28.93 24.52 7.24
C PRO A 526 -29.01 25.92 7.86
N GLN A 527 -27.86 26.51 8.24
CA GLN A 527 -27.83 27.87 8.76
C GLN A 527 -28.27 28.91 7.73
N ALA A 528 -27.83 28.79 6.47
CA ALA A 528 -28.29 29.64 5.37
C ALA A 528 -29.80 29.49 5.13
N SER A 529 -30.33 28.26 5.17
CA SER A 529 -31.77 28.01 5.03
C SER A 529 -32.58 28.69 6.13
N LEU A 530 -32.11 28.68 7.38
CA LEU A 530 -32.75 29.39 8.49
C LEU A 530 -32.79 30.90 8.26
N MET A 531 -31.72 31.48 7.71
CA MET A 531 -31.65 32.92 7.44
C MET A 531 -32.55 33.35 6.29
N VAL A 532 -32.58 32.59 5.20
CA VAL A 532 -33.35 32.90 3.98
C VAL A 532 -34.85 32.68 4.20
N PHE A 533 -35.22 31.58 4.85
CA PHE A 533 -36.61 31.16 4.98
C PHE A 533 -37.18 31.41 6.39
N LYS A 534 -36.73 32.48 7.08
CA LYS A 534 -37.18 32.89 8.42
C LYS A 534 -38.70 32.84 8.64
N LYS A 535 -39.51 33.06 7.59
CA LYS A 535 -40.99 33.02 7.61
C LYS A 535 -41.63 31.69 7.14
N HIS A 536 -40.88 30.82 6.45
CA HIS A 536 -41.37 29.54 5.90
C HIS A 536 -40.90 28.30 6.68
N PHE A 537 -39.80 28.39 7.45
CA PHE A 537 -39.37 27.34 8.38
C PHE A 537 -40.12 27.37 9.73
N THR A 538 -41.23 28.10 9.78
CA THR A 538 -42.22 28.07 10.84
C THR A 538 -42.92 26.72 10.84
N HIS A 539 -42.25 25.72 11.43
CA HIS A 539 -42.73 24.51 12.14
C HIS A 539 -43.79 23.56 11.49
N LYS A 540 -44.63 24.02 10.56
CA LYS A 540 -45.82 23.35 10.02
C LYS A 540 -45.55 22.52 8.76
N TYR A 541 -44.45 22.78 8.05
CA TYR A 541 -44.10 22.08 6.79
C TYR A 541 -43.08 20.93 6.94
N LEU A 542 -42.51 20.74 8.14
CA LEU A 542 -41.47 19.73 8.45
C LEU A 542 -41.85 18.78 9.59
N THR A 543 -43.06 18.87 10.17
CA THR A 543 -43.68 17.69 10.79
C THR A 543 -43.94 16.68 9.69
N PRO A 544 -43.52 15.41 9.83
CA PRO A 544 -43.80 14.40 8.84
C PRO A 544 -45.29 14.04 8.94
N ASN A 545 -46.16 14.80 8.27
CA ASN A 545 -47.40 14.23 7.79
C ASN A 545 -46.99 13.28 6.67
N PHE A 546 -46.86 12.00 7.01
CA PHE A 546 -46.46 10.90 6.11
C PHE A 546 -47.45 10.68 4.95
N SER A 547 -48.57 11.41 4.91
CA SER A 547 -49.55 11.37 3.83
C SER A 547 -49.12 12.26 2.65
N GLY A 548 -48.60 11.65 1.58
CA GLY A 548 -48.49 12.28 0.26
C GLY A 548 -47.11 12.74 -0.21
N ARG A 549 -46.01 12.44 0.51
CA ARG A 549 -44.63 12.71 0.05
C ARG A 549 -43.89 11.42 -0.32
N THR A 550 -42.97 11.51 -1.28
CA THR A 550 -42.11 10.37 -1.66
C THR A 550 -41.07 10.07 -0.57
N VAL A 551 -40.61 8.82 -0.46
CA VAL A 551 -39.57 8.39 0.50
C VAL A 551 -38.31 9.26 0.41
N ARG A 552 -37.92 9.64 -0.82
CA ARG A 552 -36.78 10.53 -1.09
C ARG A 552 -36.95 11.92 -0.49
N GLU A 553 -38.13 12.52 -0.64
CA GLU A 553 -38.44 13.83 -0.06
C GLU A 553 -38.44 13.76 1.47
N CYS A 554 -39.01 12.72 2.07
CA CYS A 554 -38.98 12.51 3.52
C CYS A 554 -37.55 12.40 4.06
N LEU A 555 -36.65 11.71 3.36
CA LEU A 555 -35.24 11.59 3.76
C LEU A 555 -34.49 12.92 3.64
N ILE A 556 -34.67 13.66 2.54
CA ILE A 556 -33.97 14.94 2.30
C ILE A 556 -34.49 16.02 3.27
N TYR A 557 -35.80 16.20 3.37
CA TYR A 557 -36.40 17.20 4.27
C TYR A 557 -36.22 16.82 5.74
N GLY A 558 -36.28 15.52 6.07
CA GLY A 558 -36.00 15.01 7.41
C GLY A 558 -34.55 15.24 7.82
N ALA A 559 -33.58 14.92 6.96
CA ALA A 559 -32.17 15.19 7.21
C ALA A 559 -31.91 16.70 7.37
N LEU A 560 -32.42 17.52 6.44
CA LEU A 560 -32.27 18.97 6.52
C LEU A 560 -32.87 19.53 7.82
N TRP A 561 -34.03 19.04 8.24
CA TRP A 561 -34.65 19.45 9.51
C TRP A 561 -33.74 19.17 10.71
N VAL A 562 -33.15 17.97 10.79
CA VAL A 562 -32.27 17.57 11.89
C VAL A 562 -31.09 18.54 12.03
N PHE A 563 -30.44 18.90 10.93
CA PHE A 563 -29.32 19.86 10.96
C PHE A 563 -29.76 21.32 11.13
N VAL A 564 -31.00 21.68 10.77
CA VAL A 564 -31.59 22.98 11.09
C VAL A 564 -31.76 23.14 12.60
N GLU A 565 -32.17 22.09 13.32
CA GLU A 565 -32.26 22.14 14.79
C GLU A 565 -30.88 22.32 15.44
N LEU A 566 -29.82 21.72 14.89
CA LEU A 566 -28.44 22.00 15.31
C LEU A 566 -28.09 23.49 15.16
N SER A 567 -28.46 24.09 14.03
CA SER A 567 -28.15 25.48 13.70
C SER A 567 -28.83 26.47 14.66
N ARG A 568 -29.95 26.09 15.29
CA ARG A 568 -30.61 26.86 16.36
C ARG A 568 -29.83 26.85 17.67
N MET A 569 -29.00 25.83 17.91
CA MET A 569 -28.13 25.73 19.08
C MET A 569 -26.82 26.51 18.85
N THR A 570 -26.93 27.83 18.69
CA THR A 570 -25.85 28.74 18.26
C THR A 570 -24.50 28.50 18.94
N LEU A 571 -24.48 28.25 20.27
CA LEU A 571 -23.24 28.00 21.01
C LEU A 571 -22.54 26.70 20.57
N ILE A 572 -23.29 25.61 20.39
CA ILE A 572 -22.74 24.32 19.98
C ILE A 572 -22.38 24.34 18.49
N TRP A 573 -23.25 24.92 17.65
CA TRP A 573 -22.99 25.09 16.22
C TRP A 573 -21.71 25.91 15.97
N SER A 574 -21.55 27.05 16.65
CA SER A 574 -20.36 27.88 16.52
C SER A 574 -19.10 27.19 17.07
N GLY A 575 -19.23 26.41 18.14
CA GLY A 575 -18.14 25.59 18.67
C GLY A 575 -17.65 24.50 17.69
N ILE A 576 -18.57 23.84 16.97
CA ILE A 576 -18.22 22.88 15.92
C ILE A 576 -17.57 23.62 14.73
N LEU A 577 -18.15 24.73 14.29
CA LEU A 577 -17.60 25.51 13.17
C LEU A 577 -16.18 26.01 13.49
N LEU A 578 -15.96 26.54 14.69
CA LEU A 578 -14.64 26.99 15.16
C LEU A 578 -13.63 25.85 15.18
N TYR A 579 -14.05 24.64 15.54
CA TYR A 579 -13.18 23.46 15.48
C TYR A 579 -12.76 23.11 14.05
N LEU A 580 -13.69 23.16 13.09
CA LEU A 580 -13.36 22.92 11.68
C LEU A 580 -12.38 23.97 11.14
N LEU A 581 -12.58 25.24 11.51
CA LEU A 581 -11.65 26.32 11.18
C LEU A 581 -10.28 26.09 11.85
N TYR A 582 -10.26 25.64 13.11
CA TYR A 582 -9.03 25.26 13.80
C TYR A 582 -8.25 24.19 13.02
N LEU A 583 -8.92 23.10 12.62
CA LEU A 583 -8.28 22.01 11.89
C LEU A 583 -7.76 22.42 10.49
N LEU A 584 -8.28 23.50 9.90
CA LEU A 584 -7.80 24.04 8.63
C LEU A 584 -6.61 25.00 8.79
N PHE A 585 -6.61 25.86 9.81
CA PHE A 585 -5.67 26.98 9.88
C PHE A 585 -4.56 26.81 10.91
N PHE A 586 -4.72 25.91 11.88
CA PHE A 586 -3.81 25.80 13.02
C PHE A 586 -3.18 24.40 13.11
N PRO A 587 -2.01 24.30 13.78
CA PRO A 587 -1.42 23.02 14.13
C PRO A 587 -2.40 22.15 14.92
N TRP A 588 -2.54 20.90 14.52
CA TRP A 588 -3.41 19.96 15.25
C TRP A 588 -2.79 19.65 16.60
N PHE A 589 -1.50 19.35 16.60
CA PHE A 589 -0.71 19.07 17.79
C PHE A 589 0.79 19.20 17.53
N PHE A 590 1.55 19.17 18.62
CA PHE A 590 3.01 19.21 18.67
C PHE A 590 3.55 17.90 19.26
N GLY A 591 4.73 17.45 18.83
CA GLY A 591 5.35 16.24 19.37
C GLY A 591 6.72 15.90 18.77
N HIS A 592 7.32 14.83 19.28
CA HIS A 592 8.58 14.25 18.78
C HIS A 592 8.27 13.28 17.64
N ALA A 593 8.31 13.77 16.40
CA ALA A 593 8.07 12.94 15.23
C ALA A 593 9.35 12.29 14.66
N ILE A 594 10.53 12.54 15.23
CA ILE A 594 11.82 12.03 14.73
C ILE A 594 12.54 11.30 15.88
N THR A 595 13.53 11.92 16.52
CA THR A 595 14.17 11.43 17.76
C THR A 595 13.82 12.32 18.96
N GLU A 596 14.00 11.78 20.17
CA GLU A 596 13.81 12.53 21.43
C GLU A 596 14.74 13.75 21.54
N ASN A 597 15.95 13.68 20.97
CA ASN A 597 16.91 14.78 20.96
C ASN A 597 16.59 15.85 19.90
N SER A 598 15.57 15.62 19.05
CA SER A 598 15.13 16.59 18.07
C SER A 598 14.12 17.57 18.66
N ASN A 599 14.06 18.78 18.09
CA ASN A 599 13.11 19.80 18.50
C ASN A 599 11.66 19.30 18.30
N ILE A 600 10.78 19.67 19.22
CA ILE A 600 9.33 19.47 19.05
C ILE A 600 8.88 20.13 17.75
N ILE A 601 8.24 19.35 16.89
CA ILE A 601 7.63 19.84 15.65
C ILE A 601 6.11 19.70 15.72
N TYR A 602 5.41 20.27 14.74
CA TYR A 602 3.95 20.27 14.72
C TYR A 602 3.37 19.64 13.46
N MET A 603 2.19 19.05 13.61
CA MET A 603 1.46 18.41 12.52
C MET A 603 0.28 19.29 12.08
N THR A 604 0.06 19.35 10.78
CA THR A 604 -1.18 19.87 10.16
C THR A 604 -1.74 18.84 9.19
N TYR A 605 -2.87 19.14 8.55
CA TYR A 605 -3.35 18.33 7.43
C TYR A 605 -2.37 18.32 6.23
N ARG A 606 -1.40 19.24 6.18
CA ARG A 606 -0.39 19.34 5.12
C ARG A 606 0.87 18.55 5.40
N GLY A 607 0.94 17.79 6.50
CA GLY A 607 2.16 17.10 6.92
C GLY A 607 2.76 17.65 8.21
N TRP A 608 3.95 17.15 8.54
CA TRP A 608 4.77 17.61 9.66
C TRP A 608 5.67 18.77 9.24
N ALA A 609 5.64 19.86 10.00
CA ALA A 609 6.44 21.04 9.70
C ALA A 609 7.86 20.89 10.25
N VAL A 610 8.82 20.68 9.36
CA VAL A 610 10.25 20.53 9.66
C VAL A 610 11.01 21.78 9.22
N LYS A 611 12.06 22.16 9.95
CA LYS A 611 12.96 23.26 9.56
C LYS A 611 13.84 22.78 8.40
N SER A 612 13.86 23.56 7.32
CA SER A 612 14.69 23.38 6.14
C SER A 612 15.51 24.65 5.88
N PHE A 613 16.55 24.57 5.07
CA PHE A 613 17.42 25.71 4.72
C PHE A 613 16.64 26.88 4.10
N ASN A 614 15.55 26.61 3.37
CA ASN A 614 14.70 27.62 2.72
C ASN A 614 13.44 28.00 3.54
N GLY A 615 13.36 27.61 4.82
CA GLY A 615 12.23 27.91 5.70
C GLY A 615 11.58 26.67 6.32
N ARG A 616 10.25 26.62 6.40
CA ARG A 616 9.53 25.45 6.93
C ARG A 616 8.95 24.62 5.79
N GLN A 617 9.34 23.35 5.71
CA GLN A 617 8.81 22.38 4.75
C GLN A 617 7.86 21.42 5.46
N HIS A 618 6.82 20.97 4.77
CA HIS A 618 5.95 19.92 5.30
C HIS A 618 6.33 18.57 4.68
N VAL A 619 6.56 17.57 5.53
CA VAL A 619 6.93 16.20 5.13
C VAL A 619 5.89 15.19 5.60
N GLY A 620 5.91 13.98 5.06
CA GLY A 620 4.97 12.91 5.41
C GLY A 620 3.58 13.08 4.79
N VAL A 621 3.50 13.66 3.59
CA VAL A 621 2.28 13.64 2.75
C VAL A 621 2.49 12.59 1.67
N PRO A 622 1.65 11.55 1.57
CA PRO A 622 0.30 11.42 2.14
C PRO A 622 0.22 10.72 3.51
N ASP A 623 1.32 10.38 4.18
CA ASP A 623 1.34 9.55 5.40
C ASP A 623 0.39 10.05 6.49
N VAL A 624 0.30 11.37 6.69
CA VAL A 624 -0.64 12.00 7.65
C VAL A 624 -2.11 11.63 7.42
N MET A 625 -2.46 11.08 6.25
CA MET A 625 -3.79 10.54 5.95
C MET A 625 -4.29 9.58 7.03
N VAL A 626 -3.41 8.75 7.60
CA VAL A 626 -3.77 7.75 8.63
C VAL A 626 -4.19 8.37 9.96
N ILE A 627 -3.95 9.67 10.15
CA ILE A 627 -4.42 10.46 11.29
C ILE A 627 -5.58 11.34 10.85
N VAL A 628 -5.39 12.07 9.76
CA VAL A 628 -6.30 13.12 9.30
C VAL A 628 -7.66 12.55 8.89
N LEU A 629 -7.71 11.55 8.01
CA LEU A 629 -8.99 11.02 7.54
C LEU A 629 -9.74 10.27 8.65
N PRO A 630 -9.11 9.40 9.47
CA PRO A 630 -9.81 8.76 10.57
C PRO A 630 -10.38 9.74 11.59
N HIS A 631 -9.67 10.83 11.91
CA HIS A 631 -10.19 11.86 12.79
C HIS A 631 -11.42 12.56 12.20
N LEU A 632 -11.33 13.02 10.95
CA LEU A 632 -12.45 13.70 10.30
C LEU A 632 -13.67 12.77 10.10
N CYS A 633 -13.45 11.53 9.66
CA CYS A 633 -14.53 10.60 9.30
C CYS A 633 -15.11 9.83 10.49
N PHE A 634 -14.33 9.51 11.53
CA PHE A 634 -14.79 8.68 12.66
C PHE A 634 -14.93 9.45 13.98
N VAL A 635 -14.45 10.68 14.07
CA VAL A 635 -14.65 11.54 15.24
C VAL A 635 -15.51 12.75 14.89
N VAL A 636 -15.08 13.57 13.94
CA VAL A 636 -15.73 14.85 13.66
C VAL A 636 -17.10 14.66 12.99
N LEU A 637 -17.17 13.91 11.89
CA LEU A 637 -18.41 13.65 11.18
C LEU A 637 -19.49 13.03 12.11
N PRO A 638 -19.22 11.95 12.87
CA PRO A 638 -20.18 11.40 13.81
C PRO A 638 -20.58 12.38 14.92
N THR A 639 -19.66 13.24 15.37
CA THR A 639 -19.96 14.29 16.36
C THR A 639 -21.00 15.28 15.83
N ILE A 640 -20.87 15.73 14.57
CA ILE A 640 -21.86 16.62 13.96
C ILE A 640 -23.22 15.92 13.85
N VAL A 641 -23.23 14.68 13.34
CA VAL A 641 -24.47 13.90 13.15
C VAL A 641 -25.19 13.63 14.47
N VAL A 642 -24.48 13.15 15.50
CA VAL A 642 -25.10 12.82 16.80
C VAL A 642 -25.59 14.08 17.52
N THR A 643 -24.86 15.19 17.39
CA THR A 643 -25.26 16.47 18.01
C THR A 643 -26.50 17.04 17.33
N ALA A 644 -26.59 16.95 16.01
CA ALA A 644 -27.81 17.32 15.29
C ALA A 644 -28.99 16.44 15.67
N ALA A 645 -28.78 15.12 15.80
CA ALA A 645 -29.81 14.19 16.25
C ALA A 645 -30.29 14.48 17.69
N LEU A 646 -29.38 14.84 18.61
CA LEU A 646 -29.73 15.25 19.99
C LEU A 646 -30.54 16.56 20.00
N ALA A 647 -30.20 17.52 19.14
CA ALA A 647 -30.95 18.77 18.99
C ALA A 647 -32.37 18.50 18.48
N ALA A 648 -32.49 17.69 17.43
CA ALA A 648 -33.76 17.31 16.84
C ALA A 648 -34.65 16.51 17.80
N GLU A 649 -34.07 15.54 18.50
CA GLU A 649 -34.77 14.73 19.51
C GLU A 649 -35.30 15.60 20.66
N ARG A 650 -34.50 16.57 21.12
CA ARG A 650 -34.96 17.55 22.12
C ARG A 650 -36.18 18.33 21.63
N THR A 651 -36.13 18.87 20.41
CA THR A 651 -37.26 19.64 19.84
C THR A 651 -38.51 18.76 19.67
N ALA A 652 -38.35 17.53 19.18
CA ALA A 652 -39.44 16.57 19.04
C ALA A 652 -40.08 16.20 20.39
N TYR A 653 -39.25 15.90 21.39
CA TYR A 653 -39.72 15.55 22.73
C TYR A 653 -40.43 16.72 23.42
N ARG A 654 -39.89 17.95 23.31
CA ARG A 654 -40.53 19.16 23.85
C ARG A 654 -41.94 19.36 23.27
N ARG A 655 -42.11 19.15 21.96
CA ARG A 655 -43.45 19.20 21.32
C ARG A 655 -44.38 18.11 21.83
N HIS A 656 -43.90 16.88 21.92
CA HIS A 656 -44.70 15.77 22.44
C HIS A 656 -45.16 16.04 23.89
N PHE A 657 -44.25 16.56 24.71
CA PHE A 657 -44.55 16.97 26.09
C PHE A 657 -45.57 18.11 26.15
N LEU A 658 -45.41 19.16 25.33
CA LEU A 658 -46.37 20.28 25.27
C LEU A 658 -47.76 19.82 24.76
N SER A 659 -47.80 18.92 23.77
CA SER A 659 -49.04 18.32 23.26
C SER A 659 -49.76 17.48 24.31
N LEU A 660 -49.03 16.77 25.18
CA LEU A 660 -49.60 16.00 26.28
C LEU A 660 -50.01 16.90 27.46
N SER A 661 -49.31 18.01 27.68
CA SER A 661 -49.57 18.94 28.80
C SER A 661 -50.64 20.00 28.50
N GLY A 662 -51.10 20.15 27.25
CA GLY A 662 -52.11 21.14 26.86
C GLY A 662 -51.66 22.62 26.95
N LYS A 663 -50.37 22.89 27.17
CA LYS A 663 -49.81 24.25 27.28
C LYS A 663 -49.43 24.81 25.90
N LYS A 664 -49.73 26.09 25.65
CA LYS A 664 -49.32 26.80 24.41
C LYS A 664 -47.86 27.25 24.49
N GLU A 665 -47.25 27.44 23.33
CA GLU A 665 -45.82 27.77 23.16
C GLU A 665 -45.40 29.12 23.81
N ASP A 666 -46.38 29.97 24.15
CA ASP A 666 -46.19 31.34 24.66
C ASP A 666 -46.29 31.50 26.19
N ASP A 667 -46.53 30.41 26.94
CA ASP A 667 -46.54 30.47 28.41
C ASP A 667 -45.09 30.50 28.93
N TYR A 668 -44.53 31.70 29.08
CA TYR A 668 -43.30 31.92 29.85
C TYR A 668 -43.49 31.34 31.26
N CYS A 669 -42.63 30.37 31.62
CA CYS A 669 -42.56 29.78 32.95
C CYS A 669 -42.43 30.85 34.04
N LYS A 670 -43.54 31.22 34.69
CA LYS A 670 -43.51 31.53 36.11
C LYS A 670 -43.58 30.20 36.85
N GLU A 671 -42.61 29.97 37.73
CA GLU A 671 -42.56 28.84 38.65
C GLU A 671 -43.93 28.62 39.29
N SER A 672 -44.53 27.45 39.08
CA SER A 672 -45.48 26.92 40.04
C SER A 672 -45.18 25.45 40.28
N LYS A 673 -44.63 25.20 41.47
CA LYS A 673 -44.60 23.89 42.10
C LYS A 673 -46.05 23.42 42.26
N ARG A 674 -46.53 22.51 41.41
CA ARG A 674 -47.71 21.71 41.72
C ARG A 674 -47.63 20.33 41.07
N ASN A 675 -47.25 19.36 41.92
CA ASN A 675 -47.55 17.93 41.91
C ASN A 675 -48.25 17.37 40.66
N ALA A 676 -47.45 16.86 39.72
CA ALA A 676 -47.89 15.79 38.83
C ALA A 676 -47.45 14.46 39.45
N LYS A 677 -48.44 13.68 39.90
CA LYS A 677 -48.31 12.34 40.48
C LYS A 677 -47.46 11.43 39.59
N HIS A 678 -46.73 10.54 40.26
CA HIS A 678 -45.99 9.41 39.70
C HIS A 678 -46.77 8.65 38.61
N GLY A 679 -46.45 8.95 37.34
CA GLY A 679 -46.46 7.97 36.26
C GLY A 679 -45.02 7.60 35.97
N SER A 680 -44.71 6.30 35.88
CA SER A 680 -43.37 5.74 35.73
C SER A 680 -42.56 6.36 34.57
N SER A 681 -41.76 7.39 34.86
CA SER A 681 -40.99 8.15 33.85
C SER A 681 -39.67 7.48 33.42
N TRP A 682 -39.58 6.14 33.48
CA TRP A 682 -38.37 5.40 33.10
C TRP A 682 -38.40 4.79 31.69
N SER A 683 -39.53 4.84 30.98
CA SER A 683 -39.72 4.15 29.70
C SER A 683 -39.74 5.03 28.43
N GLY A 684 -39.68 6.37 28.50
CA GLY A 684 -40.12 7.20 27.36
C GLY A 684 -39.12 7.63 26.28
N ARG A 685 -37.79 7.64 26.51
CA ARG A 685 -36.80 8.25 25.57
C ARG A 685 -35.73 7.26 25.09
N TRP A 686 -36.16 6.14 24.51
CA TRP A 686 -35.23 5.12 24.00
C TRP A 686 -34.25 5.69 22.95
N ILE A 687 -34.72 6.60 22.09
CA ILE A 687 -33.89 7.28 21.07
C ILE A 687 -32.76 8.06 21.75
N ARG A 688 -33.05 8.80 22.82
CA ARG A 688 -32.03 9.52 23.58
C ARG A 688 -31.01 8.56 24.20
N LYS A 689 -31.45 7.44 24.79
CA LYS A 689 -30.53 6.42 25.35
C LYS A 689 -29.58 5.89 24.27
N LEU A 690 -30.11 5.60 23.07
CA LEU A 690 -29.29 5.19 21.92
C LEU A 690 -28.28 6.27 21.52
N LEU A 691 -28.70 7.54 21.40
CA LEU A 691 -27.81 8.65 21.06
C LEU A 691 -26.70 8.88 22.09
N LEU A 692 -26.98 8.67 23.38
CA LEU A 692 -25.97 8.72 24.44
C LEU A 692 -24.95 7.58 24.32
N VAL A 693 -25.39 6.37 23.98
CA VAL A 693 -24.47 5.25 23.68
C VAL A 693 -23.58 5.60 22.48
N VAL A 694 -24.13 6.20 21.42
CA VAL A 694 -23.35 6.67 20.27
C VAL A 694 -22.31 7.73 20.70
N CYS A 695 -22.67 8.68 21.57
CA CYS A 695 -21.72 9.65 22.11
C CYS A 695 -20.57 8.96 22.87
N LEU A 696 -20.86 7.95 23.69
CA LEU A 696 -19.83 7.18 24.40
C LEU A 696 -18.90 6.44 23.44
N VAL A 697 -19.43 5.86 22.36
CA VAL A 697 -18.62 5.20 21.32
C VAL A 697 -17.68 6.21 20.64
N ILE A 698 -18.17 7.41 20.31
CA ILE A 698 -17.35 8.48 19.72
C ILE A 698 -16.24 8.92 20.69
N LEU A 699 -16.58 9.18 21.96
CA LEU A 699 -15.61 9.56 22.99
C LEU A 699 -14.54 8.49 23.19
N TRP A 700 -14.93 7.22 23.21
CA TRP A 700 -13.99 6.10 23.34
C TRP A 700 -13.07 5.97 22.13
N ARG A 701 -13.59 6.13 20.91
CA ARG A 701 -12.79 6.14 19.68
C ARG A 701 -11.79 7.30 19.67
N HIS A 702 -12.25 8.51 20.01
CA HIS A 702 -11.42 9.71 20.11
C HIS A 702 -10.32 9.54 21.16
N TRP A 703 -10.65 9.03 22.35
CA TRP A 703 -9.68 8.77 23.41
C TRP A 703 -8.62 7.76 22.97
N LYS A 704 -9.01 6.65 22.32
CA LYS A 704 -8.05 5.68 21.78
C LYS A 704 -7.11 6.30 20.76
N HIS A 705 -7.64 7.14 19.87
CA HIS A 705 -6.84 7.83 18.87
C HIS A 705 -5.84 8.80 19.52
N CYS A 706 -6.31 9.67 20.43
CA CYS A 706 -5.45 10.59 21.17
C CYS A 706 -4.38 9.85 21.99
N ARG A 707 -4.74 8.77 22.68
CA ARG A 707 -3.79 7.96 23.46
C ARG A 707 -2.68 7.37 22.58
N ALA A 708 -3.03 6.90 21.38
CA ALA A 708 -2.05 6.38 20.45
C ALA A 708 -1.08 7.48 19.99
N LEU A 709 -1.58 8.66 19.62
CA LEU A 709 -0.75 9.80 19.21
C LEU A 709 0.15 10.32 20.33
N VAL A 710 -0.41 10.44 21.54
CA VAL A 710 0.33 10.85 22.74
C VAL A 710 1.53 9.96 23.00
N LYS A 711 1.37 8.64 22.83
CA LYS A 711 2.48 7.70 22.98
C LYS A 711 3.44 7.74 21.79
N ALA A 712 2.92 7.74 20.57
CA ALA A 712 3.72 7.72 19.35
C ALA A 712 4.71 8.88 19.27
N TYR A 713 4.27 10.08 19.66
CA TYR A 713 5.03 11.32 19.54
C TYR A 713 5.39 11.95 20.89
N GLU A 714 5.28 11.19 21.98
CA GLU A 714 5.66 11.62 23.34
C GLU A 714 5.06 12.98 23.73
N MET A 715 3.75 13.11 23.56
CA MET A 715 3.05 14.38 23.71
C MET A 715 2.43 14.50 25.10
N ASN A 716 2.50 15.69 25.70
CA ASN A 716 1.62 16.00 26.82
C ASN A 716 0.26 16.50 26.27
N PRO A 717 -0.87 15.81 26.52
CA PRO A 717 -2.14 16.19 25.94
C PRO A 717 -2.66 17.56 26.38
N PHE A 718 -2.21 18.07 27.53
CA PHE A 718 -2.61 19.38 28.06
C PHE A 718 -1.79 20.54 27.50
N ILE A 719 -0.55 20.28 27.06
CA ILE A 719 0.37 21.31 26.58
C ILE A 719 0.49 21.25 25.06
N HIS A 720 0.71 20.05 24.51
CA HIS A 720 1.05 19.86 23.10
C HIS A 720 -0.17 19.62 22.20
N SER A 721 -1.33 19.24 22.74
CA SER A 721 -2.54 18.97 21.95
C SER A 721 -3.87 19.27 22.65
N PRO A 722 -4.00 20.36 23.43
CA PRO A 722 -5.19 20.60 24.25
C PRO A 722 -6.49 20.69 23.44
N ILE A 723 -6.47 21.45 22.34
CA ILE A 723 -7.66 21.64 21.49
C ILE A 723 -8.01 20.33 20.79
N TYR A 724 -7.01 19.61 20.26
CA TYR A 724 -7.25 18.35 19.57
C TYR A 724 -7.82 17.27 20.51
N CYS A 725 -7.29 17.14 21.73
CA CYS A 725 -7.73 16.12 22.68
C CYS A 725 -9.08 16.43 23.33
N PHE A 726 -9.34 17.69 23.71
CA PHE A 726 -10.45 18.00 24.62
C PHE A 726 -11.65 18.73 23.99
N TRP A 727 -11.52 19.30 22.78
CA TRP A 727 -12.61 20.09 22.18
C TRP A 727 -13.84 19.26 21.83
N VAL A 728 -13.66 18.11 21.16
CA VAL A 728 -14.78 17.21 20.81
C VAL A 728 -15.48 16.67 22.07
N PRO A 729 -14.76 16.17 23.10
CA PRO A 729 -15.39 15.80 24.37
C PRO A 729 -16.18 16.92 25.02
N ALA A 730 -15.61 18.13 25.09
CA ALA A 730 -16.28 19.28 25.68
C ALA A 730 -17.57 19.63 24.92
N LEU A 731 -17.54 19.63 23.57
CA LEU A 731 -18.71 19.88 22.74
C LEU A 731 -19.80 18.83 22.94
N LEU A 732 -19.45 17.54 23.01
CA LEU A 732 -20.41 16.46 23.23
C LEU A 732 -21.06 16.57 24.62
N ILE A 733 -20.28 16.81 25.67
CA ILE A 733 -20.80 17.02 27.03
C ILE A 733 -21.75 18.22 27.07
N LEU A 734 -21.33 19.34 26.48
CA LEU A 734 -22.16 20.55 26.38
C LEU A 734 -23.46 20.29 25.62
N SER A 735 -23.40 19.49 24.55
CA SER A 735 -24.56 19.11 23.74
C SER A 735 -25.54 18.24 24.53
N ILE A 736 -25.03 17.27 25.27
CA ILE A 736 -25.85 16.42 26.15
C ILE A 736 -26.54 17.27 27.23
N TYR A 737 -25.81 18.19 27.85
CA TYR A 737 -26.33 19.09 28.89
C TYR A 737 -27.38 20.06 28.33
N LYS A 738 -27.11 20.74 27.21
CA LYS A 738 -28.07 21.69 26.63
C LYS A 738 -29.32 21.02 26.07
N THR A 739 -29.25 19.73 25.72
CA THR A 739 -30.40 18.96 25.22
C THR A 739 -31.13 18.17 26.31
N SER A 740 -30.58 18.08 27.53
CA SER A 740 -31.28 17.46 28.66
C SER A 740 -32.31 18.41 29.30
N ALA A 741 -32.08 19.72 29.24
CA ALA A 741 -33.00 20.74 29.72
C ALA A 741 -34.26 20.82 28.82
N ILE A 742 -35.41 20.47 29.40
CA ILE A 742 -36.76 20.68 28.85
C ILE A 742 -37.18 22.12 29.12
#